data_AF-A0A7L3J348-F1
#
_entry.id   AF-A0A7L3J348-F1
#
_cell.length_a   1.000
_cell.length_b   1.000
_cell.length_c   1.000
_cell.angle_alpha   90.00
_cell.angle_beta   90.00
_cell.angle_gamma   90.00
#
_symmetry.space_group_name_H-M   'P 1'
#
loop_
_entity.id
_entity.type
_entity.pdbx_description
1 polymer ?
#
loop_
_entity_poly.entity_id
_entity_poly.type
_entity_poly.pdbx_seq_one_letter_code
_entity_poly.pdbx_strand_id
1 'polypeptide(L)'
;VQDAGQEMVASSVTPGSGKSKLDTLPKEDLIKFAKKQVMLIQKVKSRCTELEKEIEELRSKAASGGADDIIQALTERLDVVLLEKAESQQQCVALKKENIQRKQEAEAAVAKTEELQKQLEQSSIDSLKEIKALKSELANAQCKHNEDLTRLKMELEEQVKKQMGLVEQIECHSDSEKEVKRLQDDVQRIKSTYEEQILCLNKQLETVNEDKNKEVTNLQEIIKSNSQCYYNEINNLNEELKKLKIAHQEEVSELMHRIEISSKENEEKQNQINQLQHNLAEEGLIKEKNAKDEMCAHTDQREYGLEQLREVLNKNVESKIDVVDTQEEPCVEVKMEEKVRHLEHSLEELQSQHSILKDELTYMSNVKLKLEEEIHHIKDEYFHEREDLDFKINELQLTKEDYSCVIEKLKLELQAARQHCETAVKEHKLETQTLKEQHKREISELNETLLSVSEKEKMALVFEMQELREQLEKLTQEKEEAVSNYNSLRETMETLQTELGESAGKISQEFESMRQQQASDVSELQQKLRAAFNEKDVLLETVNRLQEETEKLSSNLLEIEELKCKIVSLQEEKNTITSSIDQKETAMKELEEKIIALTDQNKDILNEVKCLGEERETLQERCEQEQGKVQELQQEVDVANQYNSDLKKKVEELTERLNEALTRKSENAQTLGQLENQIDSLVRERENLSSEAYTLREENKKIIQEKGKLSEELEKITSEKDGWLVLKEQSENLEKKLQMMTAEKDHISTLLESEQAHRSLVRTQLYHLLEQAGSSVSDSNEEYDSLNLLQMANECLAKMKEEQCLALQNEEKVLHLQQEVERLEEENAAQYAEHRSLSQDFEKEKDLLREELEGVLSEKEALQHDIQELKNASEKTRIENQDLLANIEEITQKLAFYESQVQEQQKGSEKQDDLNFILEQKETELRNVKDELSSLKNSMETLTEKTDEQSSVAELQEKIGRLEKESAEKGEKINKIKVVAVKAKKELDASRKEMQTLREELELVRSEKDQLSASMKDVIQGAESYKNLLMEYDKQGEQLDSEKGRANTLERQIDDLTRQLQVSSQQHDQLRSTNEDLLARVETLQCNAKLLEAQILEIQRAKAKADKELEAEKLLKEQKTK
;
A
#
# COMPACT_ATOMS: atom_id res chain seq x y z
N VAL A 1 -8.86 52.00 10.43
CA VAL A 1 -8.48 53.06 9.48
C VAL A 1 -9.77 53.74 9.00
N GLN A 2 -9.69 55.01 8.58
CA GLN A 2 -10.65 55.88 7.85
C GLN A 2 -11.92 55.25 7.20
N ASP A 3 -13.05 55.96 7.03
CA ASP A 3 -13.50 57.31 7.47
C ASP A 3 -15.03 57.51 7.29
N ALA A 4 -15.58 58.60 7.83
CA ALA A 4 -16.77 59.39 7.43
C ALA A 4 -18.19 58.76 7.31
N GLY A 5 -19.21 59.57 7.68
CA GLY A 5 -20.64 59.30 7.42
C GLY A 5 -21.57 60.01 8.41
N GLN A 6 -22.15 61.16 8.04
CA GLN A 6 -23.08 61.93 8.90
C GLN A 6 -24.54 61.80 8.42
N GLU A 7 -25.49 61.68 9.35
CA GLU A 7 -26.80 62.36 9.33
C GLU A 7 -27.38 62.30 10.76
N MET A 8 -27.44 63.40 11.52
CA MET A 8 -28.40 64.52 11.47
C MET A 8 -29.70 64.24 12.23
N VAL A 9 -29.74 64.70 13.49
CA VAL A 9 -30.93 64.70 14.34
C VAL A 9 -31.89 65.82 13.92
N ALA A 10 -33.16 65.49 13.70
CA ALA A 10 -34.27 66.44 13.65
C ALA A 10 -35.18 66.22 14.87
N SER A 11 -35.56 67.30 15.56
CA SER A 11 -36.25 67.23 16.87
C SER A 11 -37.74 67.57 16.78
N SER A 12 -38.53 67.05 17.73
CA SER A 12 -39.97 67.26 17.86
C SER A 12 -40.34 68.71 18.18
N VAL A 13 -41.44 69.22 17.60
CA VAL A 13 -42.08 70.48 17.98
C VAL A 13 -43.58 70.27 18.19
N THR A 14 -44.10 70.81 19.29
CA THR A 14 -45.51 70.69 19.72
C THR A 14 -46.45 71.69 19.03
N PRO A 15 -47.77 71.40 18.97
CA PRO A 15 -48.74 72.26 18.28
C PRO A 15 -49.04 73.54 19.09
N GLY A 16 -49.01 74.71 18.44
CA GLY A 16 -49.25 76.00 19.11
C GLY A 16 -49.79 77.11 18.21
N SER A 17 -51.01 77.56 18.53
CA SER A 17 -51.71 78.74 17.98
C SER A 17 -52.09 78.73 16.49
N GLY A 18 -53.32 79.20 16.20
CA GLY A 18 -53.90 79.16 14.85
C GLY A 18 -53.44 80.30 13.95
N LYS A 19 -52.78 79.95 12.84
CA LYS A 19 -52.62 80.84 11.67
C LYS A 19 -53.84 80.73 10.76
N SER A 20 -54.12 81.76 9.95
CA SER A 20 -55.22 81.70 8.99
C SER A 20 -54.91 80.70 7.88
N LYS A 21 -55.93 80.01 7.34
CA LYS A 21 -55.76 79.07 6.20
C LYS A 21 -55.28 79.75 4.91
N LEU A 22 -55.25 81.08 4.86
CA LEU A 22 -54.67 81.87 3.78
C LEU A 22 -53.15 82.11 3.96
N ASP A 23 -52.65 82.11 5.20
CA ASP A 23 -51.24 82.42 5.51
C ASP A 23 -50.27 81.27 5.16
N THR A 24 -50.82 80.08 4.89
CA THR A 24 -50.09 78.85 4.57
C THR A 24 -50.14 78.47 3.08
N LEU A 25 -50.77 79.27 2.23
CA LEU A 25 -50.84 79.02 0.78
C LEU A 25 -49.63 79.63 0.05
N PRO A 26 -49.08 78.96 -0.99
CA PRO A 26 -48.12 79.58 -1.90
C PRO A 26 -48.67 80.86 -2.51
N LYS A 27 -47.79 81.84 -2.83
CA LYS A 27 -48.19 83.10 -3.47
C LYS A 27 -49.05 82.87 -4.72
N GLU A 28 -48.69 81.91 -5.56
CA GLU A 28 -49.44 81.51 -6.75
C GLU A 28 -50.90 81.12 -6.44
N ASP A 29 -51.15 80.34 -5.39
CA ASP A 29 -52.50 79.90 -5.04
C ASP A 29 -53.29 81.00 -4.31
N LEU A 30 -52.62 81.85 -3.55
CA LEU A 30 -53.21 83.06 -2.99
C LEU A 30 -53.61 84.05 -4.10
N ILE A 31 -52.80 84.18 -5.16
CA ILE A 31 -53.10 84.96 -6.37
C ILE A 31 -54.23 84.32 -7.17
N LYS A 32 -54.27 82.99 -7.34
CA LYS A 32 -55.40 82.28 -7.97
C LYS A 32 -56.70 82.49 -7.19
N PHE A 33 -56.65 82.40 -5.85
CA PHE A 33 -57.80 82.66 -4.99
C PHE A 33 -58.28 84.11 -5.11
N ALA A 34 -57.38 85.09 -5.03
CA ALA A 34 -57.71 86.50 -5.22
C ALA A 34 -58.31 86.77 -6.60
N LYS A 35 -57.72 86.23 -7.69
CA LYS A 35 -58.28 86.32 -9.05
C LYS A 35 -59.68 85.69 -9.13
N LYS A 36 -59.91 84.53 -8.53
CA LYS A 36 -61.21 83.84 -8.53
C LYS A 36 -62.29 84.63 -7.76
N GLN A 37 -61.92 85.25 -6.64
CA GLN A 37 -62.81 86.13 -5.87
C GLN A 37 -63.11 87.44 -6.62
N VAL A 38 -62.11 88.07 -7.27
CA VAL A 38 -62.32 89.25 -8.13
C VAL A 38 -63.22 88.92 -9.32
N MET A 39 -63.04 87.76 -9.95
CA MET A 39 -63.89 87.29 -11.06
C MET A 39 -65.34 87.04 -10.62
N LEU A 40 -65.55 86.47 -9.43
CA LEU A 40 -66.87 86.35 -8.80
C LEU A 40 -67.50 87.72 -8.53
N ILE A 41 -66.75 88.67 -7.97
CA ILE A 41 -67.22 90.04 -7.71
C ILE A 41 -67.55 90.77 -9.02
N GLN A 42 -66.77 90.59 -10.09
CA GLN A 42 -67.08 91.13 -11.42
C GLN A 42 -68.35 90.50 -12.00
N LYS A 43 -68.54 89.17 -11.89
CA LYS A 43 -69.74 88.49 -12.39
C LYS A 43 -71.01 88.85 -11.61
N VAL A 44 -70.89 89.12 -10.30
CA VAL A 44 -71.97 89.70 -9.51
C VAL A 44 -72.24 91.14 -9.93
N LYS A 45 -71.21 91.98 -10.09
CA LYS A 45 -71.39 93.36 -10.58
C LYS A 45 -72.05 93.42 -11.96
N SER A 46 -71.64 92.60 -12.92
CA SER A 46 -72.27 92.58 -14.25
C SER A 46 -73.74 92.19 -14.15
N ARG A 47 -74.07 91.18 -13.33
CA ARG A 47 -75.47 90.76 -13.08
C ARG A 47 -76.29 91.84 -12.37
N CYS A 48 -75.70 92.61 -11.44
CA CYS A 48 -76.35 93.78 -10.86
C CYS A 48 -76.62 94.86 -11.93
N THR A 49 -75.65 95.17 -12.80
CA THR A 49 -75.87 96.16 -13.87
C THR A 49 -76.83 95.71 -14.97
N GLU A 50 -76.97 94.39 -15.20
CA GLU A 50 -78.04 93.81 -16.03
C GLU A 50 -79.41 94.03 -15.39
N LEU A 51 -79.55 93.75 -14.08
CA LEU A 51 -80.80 93.93 -13.34
C LEU A 51 -81.18 95.42 -13.19
N GLU A 52 -80.20 96.31 -12.99
CA GLU A 52 -80.42 97.77 -13.00
C GLU A 52 -80.91 98.24 -14.39
N LYS A 53 -80.41 97.64 -15.48
CA LYS A 53 -80.93 97.86 -16.83
C LYS A 53 -82.35 97.32 -17.03
N GLU A 54 -82.66 96.11 -16.59
CA GLU A 54 -84.03 95.57 -16.64
C GLU A 54 -85.00 96.48 -15.88
N ILE A 55 -84.61 96.96 -14.68
CA ILE A 55 -85.43 97.86 -13.87
C ILE A 55 -85.68 99.21 -14.57
N GLU A 56 -84.67 99.76 -15.25
CA GLU A 56 -84.83 101.04 -15.96
C GLU A 56 -85.56 100.90 -17.31
N GLU A 57 -85.46 99.75 -17.99
CA GLU A 57 -86.33 99.41 -19.13
C GLU A 57 -87.80 99.21 -18.70
N LEU A 58 -88.04 98.56 -17.57
CA LEU A 58 -89.38 98.38 -17.00
C LEU A 58 -89.98 99.71 -16.49
N ARG A 59 -89.15 100.69 -16.13
CA ARG A 59 -89.59 102.06 -15.80
C ARG A 59 -89.87 102.94 -17.02
N SER A 60 -89.14 102.76 -18.11
CA SER A 60 -89.22 103.62 -19.30
C SER A 60 -90.29 103.19 -20.31
N LYS A 61 -90.81 101.95 -20.23
CA LYS A 61 -91.98 101.50 -20.99
C LYS A 61 -93.30 101.90 -20.29
N ALA A 62 -93.90 103.01 -20.74
CA ALA A 62 -95.29 103.32 -20.40
C ALA A 62 -96.25 102.24 -20.92
N ALA A 63 -97.23 101.86 -20.10
CA ALA A 63 -98.03 100.65 -20.32
C ALA A 63 -99.02 100.74 -21.50
N SER A 64 -99.21 99.61 -22.20
CA SER A 64 -100.31 99.35 -23.14
C SER A 64 -101.03 98.01 -22.87
N GLY A 65 -100.76 97.39 -21.71
CA GLY A 65 -101.44 96.22 -21.17
C GLY A 65 -102.00 96.51 -19.77
N GLY A 66 -102.81 95.60 -19.22
CA GLY A 66 -103.48 95.79 -17.93
C GLY A 66 -102.53 95.67 -16.74
N ALA A 67 -102.97 96.16 -15.58
CA ALA A 67 -102.22 95.98 -14.34
C ALA A 67 -102.11 94.49 -13.94
N ASP A 68 -103.14 93.69 -14.25
CA ASP A 68 -103.17 92.26 -13.93
C ASP A 68 -102.11 91.46 -14.72
N ASP A 69 -101.83 91.80 -15.98
CA ASP A 69 -100.80 91.13 -16.80
C ASP A 69 -99.41 91.27 -16.15
N ILE A 70 -99.11 92.45 -15.59
CA ILE A 70 -97.86 92.75 -14.90
C ILE A 70 -97.80 92.02 -13.55
N ILE A 71 -98.92 91.96 -12.82
CA ILE A 71 -99.00 91.23 -11.54
C ILE A 71 -98.79 89.74 -11.78
N GLN A 72 -99.44 89.13 -12.78
CA GLN A 72 -99.27 87.72 -13.11
C GLN A 72 -97.81 87.40 -13.48
N ALA A 73 -97.20 88.18 -14.39
CA ALA A 73 -95.81 87.97 -14.79
C ALA A 73 -94.81 88.12 -13.63
N LEU A 74 -95.09 88.99 -12.66
CA LEU A 74 -94.29 89.14 -11.43
C LEU A 74 -94.52 87.99 -10.44
N THR A 75 -95.75 87.46 -10.33
CA THR A 75 -96.04 86.28 -9.51
C THR A 75 -95.37 85.03 -10.07
N GLU A 76 -95.50 84.76 -11.38
CA GLU A 76 -94.84 83.62 -12.02
C GLU A 76 -93.30 83.69 -11.90
N ARG A 77 -92.71 84.89 -12.08
CA ARG A 77 -91.27 85.12 -11.89
C ARG A 77 -90.85 84.99 -10.40
N LEU A 78 -91.73 85.31 -9.45
CA LEU A 78 -91.48 85.09 -8.03
C LEU A 78 -91.52 83.60 -7.65
N ASP A 79 -92.50 82.85 -8.16
CA ASP A 79 -92.62 81.40 -7.90
C ASP A 79 -91.44 80.62 -8.48
N VAL A 80 -90.95 80.98 -9.67
CA VAL A 80 -89.69 80.43 -10.22
C VAL A 80 -88.50 80.74 -9.31
N VAL A 81 -88.34 81.98 -8.83
CA VAL A 81 -87.24 82.34 -7.91
C VAL A 81 -87.36 81.66 -6.55
N LEU A 82 -88.58 81.38 -6.07
CA LEU A 82 -88.81 80.59 -4.86
C LEU A 82 -88.47 79.11 -5.06
N LEU A 83 -88.74 78.55 -6.25
CA LEU A 83 -88.35 77.19 -6.62
C LEU A 83 -86.82 77.06 -6.76
N GLU A 84 -86.17 77.94 -7.54
CA GLU A 84 -84.70 78.00 -7.67
C GLU A 84 -84.01 78.11 -6.30
N LYS A 85 -84.59 78.90 -5.38
CA LYS A 85 -84.11 79.03 -4.00
C LYS A 85 -84.30 77.74 -3.20
N ALA A 86 -85.44 77.06 -3.33
CA ALA A 86 -85.70 75.79 -2.65
C ALA A 86 -84.76 74.69 -3.13
N GLU A 87 -84.56 74.56 -4.45
CA GLU A 87 -83.61 73.64 -5.07
C GLU A 87 -82.17 73.95 -4.64
N SER A 88 -81.74 75.22 -4.70
CA SER A 88 -80.42 75.66 -4.22
C SER A 88 -80.21 75.36 -2.73
N GLN A 89 -81.24 75.54 -1.90
CA GLN A 89 -81.18 75.23 -0.47
C GLN A 89 -81.11 73.71 -0.22
N GLN A 90 -81.86 72.90 -0.97
CA GLN A 90 -81.81 71.44 -0.91
C GLN A 90 -80.44 70.90 -1.37
N GLN A 91 -79.90 71.42 -2.48
CA GLN A 91 -78.55 71.08 -2.96
C GLN A 91 -77.48 71.48 -1.95
N CYS A 92 -77.60 72.65 -1.31
CA CYS A 92 -76.67 73.08 -0.25
C CYS A 92 -76.74 72.17 1.00
N VAL A 93 -77.92 71.63 1.35
CA VAL A 93 -78.06 70.63 2.42
C VAL A 93 -77.46 69.28 2.01
N ALA A 94 -77.65 68.84 0.77
CA ALA A 94 -77.05 67.61 0.24
C ALA A 94 -75.51 67.68 0.26
N LEU A 95 -74.93 68.77 -0.25
CA LEU A 95 -73.48 69.02 -0.23
C LEU A 95 -72.91 69.11 1.19
N LYS A 96 -73.66 69.65 2.16
CA LYS A 96 -73.26 69.61 3.58
C LYS A 96 -73.22 68.19 4.14
N LYS A 97 -74.21 67.34 3.80
CA LYS A 97 -74.24 65.93 4.21
C LYS A 97 -73.07 65.16 3.59
N GLU A 98 -72.82 65.34 2.30
CA GLU A 98 -71.67 64.75 1.59
C GLU A 98 -70.34 65.20 2.19
N ASN A 99 -70.20 66.47 2.55
CA ASN A 99 -68.98 67.01 3.17
C ASN A 99 -68.73 66.43 4.58
N ILE A 100 -69.78 66.26 5.38
CA ILE A 100 -69.70 65.59 6.70
C ILE A 100 -69.30 64.12 6.52
N GLN A 101 -69.91 63.41 5.57
CA GLN A 101 -69.57 62.02 5.25
C GLN A 101 -68.11 61.89 4.81
N ARG A 102 -67.66 62.70 3.84
CA ARG A 102 -66.25 62.74 3.37
C ARG A 102 -65.27 63.06 4.50
N LYS A 103 -65.66 63.89 5.46
CA LYS A 103 -64.85 64.19 6.65
C LYS A 103 -64.74 62.96 7.57
N GLN A 104 -65.84 62.24 7.80
CA GLN A 104 -65.84 61.00 8.59
C GLN A 104 -65.04 59.87 7.89
N GLU A 105 -65.16 59.75 6.57
CA GLU A 105 -64.37 58.83 5.75
C GLU A 105 -62.87 59.15 5.83
N ALA A 106 -62.49 60.44 5.76
CA ALA A 106 -61.11 60.88 5.93
C ALA A 106 -60.58 60.65 7.36
N GLU A 107 -61.37 60.92 8.40
CA GLU A 107 -60.99 60.67 9.81
C GLU A 107 -60.82 59.16 10.08
N ALA A 108 -61.68 58.31 9.51
CA ALA A 108 -61.53 56.85 9.57
C ALA A 108 -60.31 56.35 8.79
N ALA A 109 -60.00 56.95 7.63
CA ALA A 109 -58.80 56.62 6.86
C ALA A 109 -57.52 56.99 7.61
N VAL A 110 -57.47 58.17 8.25
CA VAL A 110 -56.34 58.60 9.09
C VAL A 110 -56.13 57.64 10.26
N ALA A 111 -57.20 57.31 11.01
CA ALA A 111 -57.12 56.35 12.11
C ALA A 111 -56.62 54.97 11.65
N LYS A 112 -57.03 54.50 10.46
CA LYS A 112 -56.53 53.26 9.87
C LYS A 112 -55.05 53.35 9.49
N THR A 113 -54.57 54.49 8.97
CA THR A 113 -53.14 54.67 8.68
C THR A 113 -52.30 54.78 9.95
N GLU A 114 -52.79 55.42 11.01
CA GLU A 114 -52.10 55.45 12.32
C GLU A 114 -51.99 54.07 12.97
N GLU A 115 -52.97 53.19 12.76
CA GLU A 115 -52.94 51.82 13.25
C GLU A 115 -51.94 50.95 12.45
N LEU A 116 -51.95 51.05 11.12
CA LEU A 116 -50.96 50.37 10.27
C LEU A 116 -49.53 50.87 10.53
N GLN A 117 -49.36 52.16 10.81
CA GLN A 117 -48.07 52.77 11.21
C GLN A 117 -47.54 52.12 12.50
N LYS A 118 -48.38 51.98 13.54
CA LYS A 118 -47.99 51.32 14.81
C LYS A 118 -47.65 49.83 14.61
N GLN A 119 -48.40 49.14 13.76
CA GLN A 119 -48.14 47.72 13.46
C GLN A 119 -46.80 47.54 12.71
N LEU A 120 -46.46 48.45 11.80
CA LEU A 120 -45.15 48.48 11.13
C LEU A 120 -44.01 48.82 12.11
N GLU A 121 -44.20 49.81 12.99
CA GLU A 121 -43.23 50.17 14.03
C GLU A 121 -42.99 49.03 15.03
N GLN A 122 -44.05 48.35 15.47
CA GLN A 122 -43.95 47.18 16.34
C GLN A 122 -43.23 46.02 15.64
N SER A 123 -43.59 45.71 14.38
CA SER A 123 -42.91 44.68 13.58
C SER A 123 -41.43 44.99 13.41
N SER A 124 -41.06 46.25 13.15
CA SER A 124 -39.67 46.70 13.05
C SER A 124 -38.90 46.54 14.37
N ILE A 125 -39.54 46.89 15.50
CA ILE A 125 -38.97 46.69 16.84
C ILE A 125 -38.73 45.20 17.14
N ASP A 126 -39.64 44.32 16.73
CA ASP A 126 -39.50 42.88 16.96
C ASP A 126 -38.45 42.25 16.02
N SER A 127 -38.42 42.62 14.74
CA SER A 127 -37.33 42.24 13.82
C SER A 127 -35.95 42.70 14.33
N LEU A 128 -35.85 43.89 14.93
CA LEU A 128 -34.59 44.36 15.53
C LEU A 128 -34.17 43.55 16.78
N LYS A 129 -35.12 42.98 17.55
CA LYS A 129 -34.81 42.05 18.64
C LYS A 129 -34.30 40.72 18.10
N GLU A 130 -34.94 40.19 17.06
CA GLU A 130 -34.56 38.94 16.40
C GLU A 130 -33.16 39.03 15.77
N ILE A 131 -32.88 40.09 15.00
CA ILE A 131 -31.55 40.38 14.45
C ILE A 131 -30.49 40.47 15.57
N LYS A 132 -30.84 41.05 16.72
CA LYS A 132 -29.93 41.14 17.88
C LYS A 132 -29.71 39.78 18.56
N ALA A 133 -30.74 38.93 18.64
CA ALA A 133 -30.63 37.57 19.16
C ALA A 133 -29.73 36.72 18.24
N LEU A 134 -30.04 36.67 16.94
CA LEU A 134 -29.25 35.97 15.91
C LEU A 134 -27.78 36.44 15.89
N LYS A 135 -27.53 37.75 16.07
CA LYS A 135 -26.15 38.28 16.18
C LYS A 135 -25.42 37.81 17.43
N SER A 136 -26.12 37.58 18.54
CA SER A 136 -25.53 37.00 19.76
C SER A 136 -25.32 35.48 19.64
N GLU A 137 -26.21 34.77 18.96
CA GLU A 137 -26.07 33.35 18.65
C GLU A 137 -24.90 33.10 17.69
N LEU A 138 -24.73 33.93 16.66
CA LEU A 138 -23.59 33.92 15.75
C LEU A 138 -22.26 34.14 16.50
N ALA A 139 -22.20 35.11 17.42
CA ALA A 139 -21.01 35.35 18.23
C ALA A 139 -20.69 34.16 19.16
N ASN A 140 -21.72 33.54 19.76
CA ASN A 140 -21.55 32.34 20.58
C ASN A 140 -21.10 31.12 19.74
N ALA A 141 -21.62 30.96 18.53
CA ALA A 141 -21.22 29.92 17.58
C ALA A 141 -19.77 30.13 17.12
N GLN A 142 -19.35 31.37 16.84
CA GLN A 142 -17.98 31.72 16.49
C GLN A 142 -17.00 31.47 17.66
N CYS A 143 -17.40 31.73 18.92
CA CYS A 143 -16.60 31.40 20.10
C CYS A 143 -16.39 29.88 20.22
N LYS A 144 -17.47 29.09 20.15
CA LYS A 144 -17.40 27.62 20.16
C LYS A 144 -16.56 27.07 19.02
N HIS A 145 -16.69 27.62 17.81
CA HIS A 145 -15.87 27.21 16.67
C HIS A 145 -14.38 27.46 16.93
N ASN A 146 -14.00 28.58 17.54
CA ASN A 146 -12.60 28.85 17.92
C ASN A 146 -12.11 27.91 19.05
N GLU A 147 -12.97 27.56 20.00
CA GLU A 147 -12.70 26.56 21.04
C GLU A 147 -12.50 25.15 20.45
N ASP A 148 -13.32 24.76 19.47
CA ASP A 148 -13.19 23.49 18.76
C ASP A 148 -11.97 23.46 17.82
N LEU A 149 -11.65 24.57 17.14
CA LEU A 149 -10.46 24.69 16.28
C LEU A 149 -9.17 24.59 17.13
N THR A 150 -9.13 25.24 18.30
CA THR A 150 -7.98 25.12 19.22
C THR A 150 -7.89 23.72 19.86
N ARG A 151 -9.02 23.10 20.21
CA ARG A 151 -9.10 21.69 20.66
C ARG A 151 -8.53 20.73 19.60
N LEU A 152 -9.01 20.83 18.36
CA LEU A 152 -8.57 20.00 17.23
C LEU A 152 -7.10 20.23 16.89
N LYS A 153 -6.60 21.47 17.00
CA LYS A 153 -5.16 21.76 16.82
C LYS A 153 -4.31 21.08 17.89
N MET A 154 -4.72 21.13 19.16
CA MET A 154 -4.01 20.42 20.24
C MET A 154 -4.04 18.90 20.05
N GLU A 155 -5.18 18.34 19.64
CA GLU A 155 -5.31 16.91 19.36
C GLU A 155 -4.44 16.48 18.16
N LEU A 156 -4.36 17.32 17.11
CA LEU A 156 -3.44 17.11 15.98
C LEU A 156 -1.96 17.17 16.43
N GLU A 157 -1.57 18.15 17.24
CA GLU A 157 -0.21 18.24 17.80
C GLU A 157 0.13 17.05 18.72
N GLU A 158 -0.85 16.46 19.42
CA GLU A 158 -0.67 15.25 20.21
C GLU A 158 -0.56 13.99 19.33
N GLN A 159 -1.35 13.88 18.26
CA GLN A 159 -1.26 12.76 17.31
C GLN A 159 0.04 12.80 16.51
N VAL A 160 0.51 13.97 16.06
CA VAL A 160 1.83 14.11 15.40
C VAL A 160 2.96 13.65 16.34
N LYS A 161 2.90 13.95 17.64
CA LYS A 161 3.89 13.45 18.62
C LYS A 161 3.82 11.93 18.82
N LYS A 162 2.62 11.33 18.82
CA LYS A 162 2.47 9.86 18.87
C LYS A 162 2.98 9.21 17.60
N GLN A 163 2.71 9.79 16.44
CA GLN A 163 3.19 9.31 15.16
C GLN A 163 4.73 9.40 15.07
N MET A 164 5.34 10.47 15.58
CA MET A 164 6.80 10.60 15.72
C MET A 164 7.38 9.45 16.56
N GLY A 165 6.86 9.24 17.78
CA GLY A 165 7.33 8.16 18.67
C GLY A 165 7.08 6.75 18.13
N LEU A 166 6.06 6.56 17.28
CA LEU A 166 5.84 5.30 16.55
C LEU A 166 6.84 5.12 15.41
N VAL A 167 7.22 6.19 14.69
CA VAL A 167 8.28 6.16 13.68
C VAL A 167 9.63 5.85 14.32
N GLU A 168 9.97 6.48 15.45
CA GLU A 168 11.18 6.18 16.23
C GLU A 168 11.24 4.70 16.67
N GLN A 169 10.09 4.11 17.06
CA GLN A 169 9.99 2.68 17.40
C GLN A 169 10.11 1.76 16.18
N ILE A 170 9.52 2.14 15.04
CA ILE A 170 9.63 1.40 13.78
C ILE A 170 11.08 1.44 13.26
N GLU A 171 11.76 2.57 13.39
CA GLU A 171 13.18 2.71 13.04
C GLU A 171 14.06 1.82 13.91
N CYS A 172 13.87 1.83 15.23
CA CYS A 172 14.52 0.90 16.16
C CYS A 172 14.24 -0.58 15.82
N HIS A 173 13.02 -0.93 15.44
CA HIS A 173 12.71 -2.28 14.97
C HIS A 173 13.40 -2.62 13.65
N SER A 174 13.48 -1.67 12.70
CA SER A 174 14.20 -1.86 11.44
C SER A 174 15.69 -2.12 11.68
N ASP A 175 16.30 -1.51 12.70
CA ASP A 175 17.69 -1.81 13.09
C ASP A 175 17.85 -3.19 13.72
N SER A 176 16.86 -3.64 14.51
CA SER A 176 16.84 -5.03 14.99
C SER A 176 16.69 -6.05 13.85
N GLU A 177 15.90 -5.74 12.81
CA GLU A 177 15.73 -6.60 11.64
C GLU A 177 17.00 -6.61 10.75
N LYS A 178 17.64 -5.45 10.57
CA LYS A 178 18.96 -5.33 9.92
C LYS A 178 20.02 -6.16 10.67
N GLU A 179 20.00 -6.16 12.00
CA GLU A 179 20.93 -6.95 12.82
C GLU A 179 20.66 -8.46 12.72
N VAL A 180 19.40 -8.90 12.82
CA VAL A 180 19.02 -10.30 12.58
C VAL A 180 19.52 -10.76 11.21
N LYS A 181 19.37 -9.91 10.18
CA LYS A 181 19.84 -10.22 8.82
C LYS A 181 21.37 -10.28 8.70
N ARG A 182 22.11 -9.39 9.37
CA ARG A 182 23.59 -9.48 9.48
C ARG A 182 24.03 -10.78 10.12
N LEU A 183 23.43 -11.14 11.26
CA LEU A 183 23.72 -12.38 11.98
C LEU A 183 23.39 -13.62 11.12
N GLN A 184 22.31 -13.58 10.33
CA GLN A 184 21.92 -14.65 9.42
C GLN A 184 22.92 -14.82 8.26
N ASP A 185 23.36 -13.73 7.65
CA ASP A 185 24.41 -13.73 6.61
C ASP A 185 25.75 -14.24 7.17
N ASP A 186 26.13 -13.86 8.40
CA ASP A 186 27.38 -14.30 9.02
C ASP A 186 27.33 -15.77 9.48
N VAL A 187 26.20 -16.26 10.00
CA VAL A 187 25.99 -17.71 10.24
C VAL A 187 26.11 -18.51 8.94
N GLN A 188 25.53 -18.02 7.83
CA GLN A 188 25.64 -18.67 6.53
C GLN A 188 27.09 -18.63 6.01
N ARG A 189 27.83 -17.55 6.23
CA ARG A 189 29.26 -17.40 5.88
C ARG A 189 30.14 -18.38 6.66
N ILE A 190 29.94 -18.45 7.98
CA ILE A 190 30.65 -19.37 8.90
C ILE A 190 30.40 -20.82 8.49
N LYS A 191 29.14 -21.16 8.17
CA LYS A 191 28.77 -22.49 7.66
C LYS A 191 29.54 -22.85 6.39
N SER A 192 29.57 -21.97 5.38
CA SER A 192 30.34 -22.22 4.15
C SER A 192 31.84 -22.47 4.43
N THR A 193 32.46 -21.70 5.33
CA THR A 193 33.88 -21.95 5.70
C THR A 193 34.09 -23.28 6.42
N TYR A 194 33.15 -23.76 7.23
CA TYR A 194 33.24 -25.10 7.81
C TYR A 194 33.01 -26.20 6.77
N GLU A 195 32.10 -26.02 5.82
CA GLU A 195 31.90 -26.95 4.70
C GLU A 195 33.17 -27.06 3.82
N GLU A 196 33.86 -25.95 3.55
CA GLU A 196 35.16 -25.94 2.87
C GLU A 196 36.28 -26.62 3.68
N GLN A 197 36.33 -26.41 5.01
CA GLN A 197 37.30 -27.08 5.88
C GLN A 197 37.06 -28.61 5.92
N ILE A 198 35.80 -29.04 6.04
CA ILE A 198 35.41 -30.46 5.99
C ILE A 198 35.79 -31.08 4.64
N LEU A 199 35.56 -30.36 3.53
CA LEU A 199 35.98 -30.81 2.20
C LEU A 199 37.51 -30.97 2.09
N CYS A 200 38.28 -30.03 2.65
CA CYS A 200 39.74 -30.10 2.68
C CYS A 200 40.25 -31.26 3.56
N LEU A 201 39.68 -31.48 4.75
CA LEU A 201 40.03 -32.57 5.65
C LEU A 201 39.69 -33.95 5.05
N ASN A 202 38.52 -34.09 4.41
CA ASN A 202 38.15 -35.31 3.69
C ASN A 202 39.16 -35.63 2.56
N LYS A 203 39.59 -34.62 1.81
CA LYS A 203 40.59 -34.78 0.74
C LYS A 203 41.98 -35.15 1.29
N GLN A 204 42.36 -34.63 2.46
CA GLN A 204 43.59 -35.06 3.15
C GLN A 204 43.48 -36.51 3.60
N LEU A 205 42.37 -36.91 4.23
CA LEU A 205 42.08 -38.29 4.61
C LEU A 205 42.14 -39.26 3.42
N GLU A 206 41.60 -38.85 2.27
CA GLU A 206 41.64 -39.62 1.04
C GLU A 206 43.09 -39.84 0.56
N THR A 207 43.93 -38.79 0.53
CA THR A 207 45.36 -38.94 0.18
C THR A 207 46.15 -39.80 1.17
N VAL A 208 45.89 -39.67 2.48
CA VAL A 208 46.52 -40.51 3.51
C VAL A 208 46.11 -41.97 3.36
N ASN A 209 44.85 -42.24 2.99
CA ASN A 209 44.37 -43.58 2.73
C ASN A 209 44.96 -44.16 1.43
N GLU A 210 45.11 -43.37 0.37
CA GLU A 210 45.85 -43.79 -0.83
C GLU A 210 47.30 -44.16 -0.51
N ASP A 211 48.02 -43.33 0.23
CA ASP A 211 49.44 -43.57 0.55
C ASP A 211 49.61 -44.77 1.48
N LYS A 212 48.70 -44.97 2.44
CA LYS A 212 48.61 -46.20 3.22
C LYS A 212 48.35 -47.43 2.35
N ASN A 213 47.51 -47.33 1.32
CA ASN A 213 47.27 -48.44 0.38
C ASN A 213 48.49 -48.73 -0.51
N LYS A 214 49.25 -47.70 -0.91
CA LYS A 214 50.55 -47.85 -1.60
C LYS A 214 51.57 -48.54 -0.69
N GLU A 215 51.65 -48.17 0.59
CA GLU A 215 52.54 -48.83 1.55
C GLU A 215 52.14 -50.28 1.83
N VAL A 216 50.84 -50.56 2.01
CA VAL A 216 50.33 -51.94 2.20
C VAL A 216 50.64 -52.82 0.97
N THR A 217 50.51 -52.30 -0.25
CA THR A 217 50.87 -53.07 -1.46
C THR A 217 52.38 -53.29 -1.59
N ASN A 218 53.21 -52.29 -1.26
CA ASN A 218 54.67 -52.47 -1.18
C ASN A 218 55.07 -53.54 -0.14
N LEU A 219 54.46 -53.52 1.06
CA LEU A 219 54.71 -54.51 2.11
C LEU A 219 54.25 -55.91 1.68
N GLN A 220 53.09 -56.04 1.00
CA GLN A 220 52.64 -57.31 0.44
C GLN A 220 53.61 -57.84 -0.64
N GLU A 221 54.17 -56.98 -1.49
CA GLU A 221 55.16 -57.39 -2.49
C GLU A 221 56.49 -57.81 -1.85
N ILE A 222 56.96 -57.10 -0.81
CA ILE A 222 58.14 -57.49 -0.02
C ILE A 222 57.92 -58.85 0.67
N ILE A 223 56.77 -59.06 1.31
CA ILE A 223 56.41 -60.34 1.96
C ILE A 223 56.34 -61.47 0.92
N LYS A 224 55.75 -61.21 -0.25
CA LYS A 224 55.68 -62.16 -1.37
C LYS A 224 57.07 -62.52 -1.89
N SER A 225 57.93 -61.53 -2.12
CA SER A 225 59.32 -61.71 -2.56
C SER A 225 60.13 -62.52 -1.55
N ASN A 226 60.05 -62.16 -0.26
CA ASN A 226 60.72 -62.90 0.81
C ASN A 226 60.20 -64.33 0.95
N SER A 227 58.88 -64.57 0.88
CA SER A 227 58.31 -65.92 0.95
C SER A 227 58.74 -66.79 -0.23
N GLN A 228 58.85 -66.20 -1.43
CA GLN A 228 59.37 -66.90 -2.61
C GLN A 228 60.88 -67.17 -2.50
N CYS A 229 61.65 -66.27 -1.88
CA CYS A 229 63.05 -66.49 -1.55
C CYS A 229 63.21 -67.67 -0.57
N TYR A 230 62.49 -67.67 0.55
CA TYR A 230 62.51 -68.78 1.52
C TYR A 230 62.02 -70.11 0.91
N TYR A 231 61.02 -70.08 0.02
CA TYR A 231 60.56 -71.27 -0.69
C TYR A 231 61.66 -71.85 -1.61
N ASN A 232 62.41 -71.00 -2.30
CA ASN A 232 63.56 -71.41 -3.09
C ASN A 232 64.70 -71.97 -2.20
N GLU A 233 64.98 -71.32 -1.07
CA GLU A 233 65.96 -71.77 -0.07
C GLU A 233 65.62 -73.18 0.47
N ILE A 234 64.35 -73.40 0.84
CA ILE A 234 63.84 -74.70 1.30
C ILE A 234 63.94 -75.75 0.20
N ASN A 235 63.66 -75.40 -1.06
CA ASN A 235 63.82 -76.32 -2.20
C ASN A 235 65.29 -76.67 -2.44
N ASN A 236 66.22 -75.72 -2.33
CA ASN A 236 67.67 -75.95 -2.44
C ASN A 236 68.18 -76.87 -1.32
N LEU A 237 67.78 -76.62 -0.06
CA LEU A 237 68.14 -77.48 1.07
C LEU A 237 67.54 -78.89 0.94
N ASN A 238 66.32 -79.02 0.42
CA ASN A 238 65.70 -80.33 0.15
C ASN A 238 66.39 -81.06 -1.02
N GLU A 239 66.85 -80.33 -2.05
CA GLU A 239 67.73 -80.84 -3.11
C GLU A 239 69.06 -81.37 -2.56
N GLU A 240 69.71 -80.66 -1.63
CA GLU A 240 70.92 -81.12 -0.95
C GLU A 240 70.66 -82.33 -0.05
N LEU A 241 69.56 -82.34 0.70
CA LEU A 241 69.17 -83.46 1.55
C LEU A 241 68.90 -84.73 0.73
N LYS A 242 68.30 -84.62 -0.46
CA LYS A 242 68.19 -85.74 -1.43
C LYS A 242 69.57 -86.23 -1.87
N LYS A 243 70.49 -85.32 -2.24
CA LYS A 243 71.86 -85.67 -2.69
C LYS A 243 72.64 -86.37 -1.58
N LEU A 244 72.57 -85.87 -0.35
CA LEU A 244 73.16 -86.50 0.83
C LEU A 244 72.54 -87.86 1.13
N LYS A 245 71.21 -88.00 0.99
CA LYS A 245 70.52 -89.29 1.14
C LYS A 245 70.92 -90.30 0.07
N ILE A 246 71.14 -89.88 -1.18
CA ILE A 246 71.66 -90.74 -2.25
C ILE A 246 73.08 -91.17 -1.92
N ALA A 247 73.98 -90.26 -1.56
CA ALA A 247 75.35 -90.59 -1.18
C ALA A 247 75.42 -91.56 0.02
N HIS A 248 74.55 -91.40 1.02
CA HIS A 248 74.44 -92.34 2.14
C HIS A 248 73.84 -93.70 1.71
N GLN A 249 72.84 -93.71 0.82
CA GLN A 249 72.29 -94.94 0.24
C GLN A 249 73.35 -95.70 -0.57
N GLU A 250 74.23 -94.99 -1.28
CA GLU A 250 75.37 -95.52 -2.02
C GLU A 250 76.45 -96.06 -1.07
N GLU A 251 76.83 -95.31 -0.01
CA GLU A 251 77.77 -95.78 1.03
C GLU A 251 77.26 -97.04 1.75
N VAL A 252 75.97 -97.07 2.11
CA VAL A 252 75.32 -98.26 2.71
C VAL A 252 75.28 -99.42 1.72
N SER A 253 75.08 -99.15 0.42
CA SER A 253 75.13 -100.17 -0.63
C SER A 253 76.55 -100.70 -0.86
N GLU A 254 77.57 -99.84 -0.75
CA GLU A 254 78.98 -100.26 -0.85
C GLU A 254 79.42 -101.06 0.38
N LEU A 255 79.02 -100.64 1.59
CA LEU A 255 79.20 -101.41 2.83
C LEU A 255 78.47 -102.75 2.76
N MET A 256 77.23 -102.78 2.25
CA MET A 256 76.50 -104.02 2.01
C MET A 256 77.20 -104.89 0.96
N HIS A 257 77.78 -104.31 -0.10
CA HIS A 257 78.57 -105.05 -1.08
C HIS A 257 79.87 -105.61 -0.48
N ARG A 258 80.58 -104.86 0.39
CA ARG A 258 81.74 -105.37 1.15
C ARG A 258 81.34 -106.51 2.09
N ILE A 259 80.18 -106.42 2.76
CA ILE A 259 79.61 -107.49 3.58
C ILE A 259 79.22 -108.69 2.70
N GLU A 260 78.66 -108.48 1.52
CA GLU A 260 78.31 -109.55 0.58
C GLU A 260 79.55 -110.21 -0.03
N ILE A 261 80.64 -109.47 -0.28
CA ILE A 261 81.94 -110.03 -0.66
C ILE A 261 82.50 -110.88 0.48
N SER A 262 82.49 -110.37 1.72
CA SER A 262 82.93 -111.14 2.90
C SER A 262 82.05 -112.38 3.14
N SER A 263 80.74 -112.26 2.92
CA SER A 263 79.80 -113.37 2.95
C SER A 263 80.09 -114.37 1.84
N LYS A 264 80.43 -113.93 0.63
CA LYS A 264 80.82 -114.79 -0.50
C LYS A 264 82.17 -115.44 -0.31
N GLU A 265 83.15 -114.80 0.33
CA GLU A 265 84.37 -115.49 0.77
C GLU A 265 84.07 -116.57 1.82
N ASN A 266 83.11 -116.31 2.72
CA ASN A 266 82.72 -117.27 3.74
C ASN A 266 81.87 -118.41 3.15
N GLU A 267 81.05 -118.10 2.15
CA GLU A 267 80.32 -119.03 1.30
C GLU A 267 81.25 -119.80 0.36
N GLU A 268 82.38 -119.23 -0.08
CA GLU A 268 83.44 -119.92 -0.83
C GLU A 268 84.25 -120.84 0.08
N LYS A 269 84.53 -120.47 1.33
CA LYS A 269 85.09 -121.38 2.35
C LYS A 269 84.11 -122.51 2.65
N GLN A 270 82.82 -122.19 2.81
CA GLN A 270 81.76 -123.19 2.94
C GLN A 270 81.60 -124.01 1.65
N ASN A 271 81.85 -123.45 0.45
CA ASN A 271 81.77 -124.16 -0.81
C ASN A 271 83.05 -124.93 -1.16
N GLN A 272 84.19 -124.66 -0.52
CA GLN A 272 85.34 -125.58 -0.48
C GLN A 272 85.03 -126.78 0.42
N ILE A 273 84.35 -126.56 1.55
CA ILE A 273 83.80 -127.64 2.39
C ILE A 273 82.74 -128.43 1.61
N ASN A 274 81.81 -127.75 0.93
CA ASN A 274 80.78 -128.39 0.10
C ASN A 274 81.40 -129.05 -1.14
N GLN A 275 82.51 -128.55 -1.71
CA GLN A 275 83.25 -129.22 -2.79
C GLN A 275 83.96 -130.48 -2.29
N LEU A 276 84.48 -130.50 -1.06
CA LEU A 276 84.96 -131.74 -0.44
C LEU A 276 83.81 -132.74 -0.20
N GLN A 277 82.56 -132.27 -0.03
CA GLN A 277 81.36 -133.10 0.06
C GLN A 277 80.75 -133.45 -1.32
N HIS A 278 80.94 -132.63 -2.36
CA HIS A 278 80.40 -132.80 -3.72
C HIS A 278 81.35 -133.61 -4.61
N ASN A 279 82.66 -133.58 -4.34
CA ASN A 279 83.61 -134.61 -4.80
C ASN A 279 83.31 -136.00 -4.20
N LEU A 280 82.40 -136.06 -3.20
CA LEU A 280 81.81 -137.27 -2.62
C LEU A 280 80.35 -137.51 -3.08
N ALA A 281 79.77 -136.60 -3.87
CA ALA A 281 78.39 -136.65 -4.34
C ALA A 281 78.31 -136.22 -5.82
N GLU A 282 78.63 -137.18 -6.69
CA GLU A 282 78.14 -137.38 -8.07
C GLU A 282 78.04 -136.15 -9.02
N GLU A 283 78.80 -136.06 -10.12
CA GLU A 283 78.68 -136.90 -11.33
C GLU A 283 77.43 -136.59 -12.24
N GLY A 284 76.77 -135.39 -12.16
CA GLY A 284 75.80 -134.94 -13.22
C GLY A 284 75.20 -133.47 -13.35
N LEU A 285 75.13 -132.89 -14.60
CA LEU A 285 73.95 -132.28 -15.36
C LEU A 285 73.42 -130.73 -15.46
N ILE A 286 74.08 -129.69 -16.10
CA ILE A 286 73.84 -128.73 -17.33
C ILE A 286 72.50 -127.79 -17.88
N LYS A 287 72.27 -126.36 -17.78
CA LYS A 287 71.82 -124.99 -18.63
C LYS A 287 70.42 -124.21 -19.32
N GLU A 288 70.17 -122.76 -19.43
CA GLU A 288 69.52 -121.66 -20.51
C GLU A 288 68.16 -120.56 -20.60
N LYS A 289 68.11 -119.21 -21.18
CA LYS A 289 67.11 -118.20 -22.08
C LYS A 289 66.07 -116.83 -21.81
N ASN A 290 65.72 -115.70 -22.69
CA ASN A 290 64.71 -114.37 -22.56
C ASN A 290 64.31 -113.04 -23.63
N ALA A 291 63.15 -112.13 -23.60
CA ALA A 291 62.73 -110.53 -23.91
C ALA A 291 61.96 -109.57 -25.16
N LYS A 292 61.18 -108.31 -25.02
CA LYS A 292 60.87 -106.86 -25.85
C LYS A 292 59.48 -105.99 -26.45
N ASP A 293 59.30 -104.53 -26.60
CA ASP A 293 58.57 -103.33 -27.53
C ASP A 293 57.20 -102.22 -27.49
N GLU A 294 56.86 -101.08 -28.37
CA GLU A 294 55.95 -99.67 -28.26
C GLU A 294 55.22 -98.60 -29.46
N MET A 295 54.35 -97.40 -29.31
CA MET A 295 53.99 -95.96 -30.11
C MET A 295 52.56 -95.16 -30.77
N CYS A 296 52.18 -93.72 -30.85
CA CYS A 296 51.30 -92.68 -31.87
C CYS A 296 50.14 -91.38 -31.62
N ALA A 297 49.79 -90.17 -32.43
CA ALA A 297 48.51 -89.07 -32.53
C ALA A 297 48.33 -87.49 -33.31
N HIS A 298 47.14 -86.69 -33.75
CA HIS A 298 46.85 -85.09 -34.24
C HIS A 298 45.47 -84.20 -34.91
N THR A 299 45.15 -82.76 -34.93
CA THR A 299 44.42 -81.55 -35.91
C THR A 299 42.94 -80.60 -36.01
N ASP A 300 42.72 -79.26 -36.59
CA ASP A 300 41.53 -78.34 -37.38
C ASP A 300 40.79 -76.73 -37.23
N GLN A 301 39.98 -75.91 -38.19
CA GLN A 301 39.19 -74.42 -38.19
C GLN A 301 38.21 -73.68 -39.45
N ARG A 302 37.47 -72.44 -39.84
CA ARG A 302 36.79 -70.92 -39.60
C ARG A 302 35.84 -69.99 -40.75
N GLU A 303 34.98 -68.78 -40.62
CA GLU A 303 34.51 -67.44 -41.55
C GLU A 303 33.07 -66.44 -41.63
N TYR A 304 32.75 -65.23 -42.43
CA TYR A 304 31.57 -64.05 -42.44
C TYR A 304 31.06 -62.88 -43.66
N GLY A 305 30.01 -61.84 -43.68
CA GLY A 305 29.50 -60.65 -44.72
C GLY A 305 28.21 -59.47 -44.67
N LEU A 306 27.83 -58.37 -45.58
CA LEU A 306 26.66 -57.17 -45.59
C LEU A 306 26.23 -56.01 -46.83
N GLU A 307 25.09 -55.06 -46.97
CA GLU A 307 24.74 -53.65 -47.82
C GLU A 307 23.23 -52.78 -48.04
N GLN A 308 22.89 -51.57 -48.80
CA GLN A 308 21.70 -50.40 -48.82
C GLN A 308 21.03 -49.38 -50.06
N LEU A 309 19.93 -48.41 -49.92
CA LEU A 309 19.20 -47.04 -50.52
C LEU A 309 18.47 -46.54 -51.96
N ARG A 310 17.36 -45.65 -52.09
CA ARG A 310 16.76 -44.84 -53.34
C ARG A 310 15.77 -43.51 -53.31
N GLU A 311 15.02 -42.97 -54.40
CA GLU A 311 14.77 -41.45 -54.79
C GLU A 311 13.66 -40.81 -55.89
N VAL A 312 12.96 -39.56 -55.74
CA VAL A 312 12.51 -38.30 -56.64
C VAL A 312 11.26 -37.92 -57.71
N LEU A 313 10.56 -36.69 -57.65
CA LEU A 313 9.87 -35.59 -58.61
C LEU A 313 8.42 -35.40 -59.41
N ASN A 314 7.75 -34.16 -59.37
CA ASN A 314 7.09 -33.14 -60.39
C ASN A 314 5.60 -32.94 -61.09
N LYS A 315 4.98 -31.68 -61.10
CA LYS A 315 4.22 -30.73 -62.13
C LYS A 315 2.68 -30.60 -62.68
N ASN A 316 2.01 -29.37 -62.56
CA ASN A 316 1.23 -28.31 -63.43
C ASN A 316 -0.20 -28.24 -64.25
N VAL A 317 -1.06 -27.15 -64.04
CA VAL A 317 -1.74 -26.02 -64.93
C VAL A 317 -3.15 -25.98 -65.76
N GLU A 318 -4.03 -24.89 -65.70
CA GLU A 318 -4.97 -24.20 -66.77
C GLU A 318 -6.03 -23.02 -66.34
N SER A 319 -6.66 -22.15 -67.25
CA SER A 319 -7.86 -21.14 -67.03
C SER A 319 -8.50 -20.30 -68.26
N LYS A 320 -9.71 -19.57 -68.25
CA LYS A 320 -10.39 -18.71 -69.38
C LYS A 320 -11.60 -17.66 -69.06
N ILE A 321 -12.35 -16.98 -70.04
CA ILE A 321 -13.08 -15.59 -70.00
C ILE A 321 -14.38 -15.26 -70.96
N ASP A 322 -15.11 -14.06 -70.89
CA ASP A 322 -16.05 -13.24 -71.85
C ASP A 322 -17.62 -12.87 -71.62
N VAL A 323 -18.44 -12.08 -72.45
CA VAL A 323 -18.85 -10.57 -72.43
C VAL A 323 -20.09 -9.98 -73.34
N VAL A 324 -20.82 -8.82 -73.02
CA VAL A 324 -21.68 -7.73 -73.81
C VAL A 324 -23.21 -7.88 -74.33
N ASP A 325 -24.12 -6.90 -74.80
CA ASP A 325 -24.74 -5.51 -74.43
C ASP A 325 -25.87 -4.83 -75.43
N THR A 326 -26.57 -3.64 -75.15
CA THR A 326 -27.40 -2.58 -75.98
C THR A 326 -28.98 -2.65 -76.35
N GLN A 327 -29.88 -1.68 -76.84
CA GLN A 327 -30.21 -0.16 -76.82
C GLN A 327 -31.54 0.40 -77.64
N GLU A 328 -32.18 1.61 -77.37
CA GLU A 328 -33.01 2.66 -78.21
C GLU A 328 -34.63 2.89 -78.33
N GLU A 329 -35.22 4.09 -78.75
CA GLU A 329 -36.73 4.50 -78.70
C GLU A 329 -37.59 5.43 -79.78
N PRO A 330 -38.10 6.74 -79.65
CA PRO A 330 -39.54 7.25 -79.97
C PRO A 330 -39.92 8.60 -80.81
N CYS A 331 -41.23 9.00 -81.10
CA CYS A 331 -41.76 10.31 -81.78
C CYS A 331 -43.36 10.69 -81.81
N VAL A 332 -43.88 11.93 -82.19
CA VAL A 332 -45.35 12.50 -82.13
C VAL A 332 -45.80 13.69 -83.15
N GLU A 333 -47.12 14.14 -83.33
CA GLU A 333 -47.67 15.29 -84.23
C GLU A 333 -49.01 16.14 -83.83
N VAL A 334 -49.77 16.92 -84.71
CA VAL A 334 -50.66 18.16 -84.40
C VAL A 334 -52.15 18.43 -85.05
N LYS A 335 -52.53 19.60 -85.72
CA LYS A 335 -53.93 20.22 -85.98
C LYS A 335 -54.13 21.11 -87.28
N MET A 336 -55.37 21.38 -87.77
CA MET A 336 -55.94 22.71 -88.27
C MET A 336 -57.40 22.62 -88.82
N GLU A 337 -58.38 23.58 -88.85
CA GLU A 337 -58.76 24.82 -88.11
C GLU A 337 -58.58 26.26 -88.75
N GLU A 338 -59.63 27.04 -89.19
CA GLU A 338 -59.56 28.55 -89.35
C GLU A 338 -60.84 29.45 -89.56
N LYS A 339 -61.50 29.50 -90.73
CA LYS A 339 -62.06 30.80 -91.28
C LYS A 339 -63.51 31.23 -90.98
N VAL A 340 -64.39 30.39 -90.42
CA VAL A 340 -65.77 30.82 -90.07
C VAL A 340 -65.77 31.81 -88.89
N ARG A 341 -64.77 31.66 -88.00
CA ARG A 341 -64.52 32.44 -86.78
C ARG A 341 -64.89 33.92 -86.83
N HIS A 342 -64.57 34.65 -87.91
CA HIS A 342 -64.53 36.12 -87.90
C HIS A 342 -65.89 36.84 -87.78
N LEU A 343 -67.01 36.19 -88.11
CA LEU A 343 -68.35 36.80 -87.97
C LEU A 343 -69.14 36.26 -86.78
N GLU A 344 -68.77 35.07 -86.30
CA GLU A 344 -69.16 34.58 -84.98
C GLU A 344 -68.50 35.49 -83.92
N HIS A 345 -67.20 35.77 -84.07
CA HIS A 345 -66.36 36.54 -83.14
C HIS A 345 -66.97 37.82 -82.57
N SER A 346 -67.63 38.65 -83.38
CA SER A 346 -68.12 39.97 -82.91
C SER A 346 -69.49 39.92 -82.24
N LEU A 347 -70.30 38.88 -82.52
CA LEU A 347 -71.52 38.61 -81.75
C LEU A 347 -71.15 37.85 -80.46
N GLU A 348 -70.21 36.91 -80.57
CA GLU A 348 -69.56 36.26 -79.45
C GLU A 348 -68.85 37.27 -78.54
N GLU A 349 -68.19 38.32 -79.05
CA GLU A 349 -67.55 39.36 -78.22
C GLU A 349 -68.56 40.07 -77.31
N LEU A 350 -69.71 40.49 -77.83
CA LEU A 350 -70.69 41.23 -77.03
C LEU A 350 -71.43 40.31 -76.05
N GLN A 351 -71.72 39.07 -76.46
CA GLN A 351 -72.30 38.05 -75.59
C GLN A 351 -71.28 37.54 -74.55
N SER A 352 -69.99 37.53 -74.90
CA SER A 352 -68.84 37.23 -74.04
C SER A 352 -68.63 38.34 -73.03
N GLN A 353 -68.62 39.62 -73.40
CA GLN A 353 -68.56 40.73 -72.44
C GLN A 353 -69.69 40.63 -71.39
N HIS A 354 -70.90 40.26 -71.80
CA HIS A 354 -72.02 40.06 -70.88
C HIS A 354 -71.96 38.73 -70.10
N SER A 355 -71.28 37.71 -70.62
CA SER A 355 -70.94 36.49 -69.86
C SER A 355 -69.85 36.80 -68.85
N ILE A 356 -68.70 37.32 -69.26
CA ILE A 356 -67.57 37.77 -68.44
C ILE A 356 -68.06 38.61 -67.26
N LEU A 357 -68.89 39.64 -67.46
CA LEU A 357 -69.42 40.43 -66.33
C LEU A 357 -70.28 39.62 -65.33
N LYS A 358 -71.01 38.61 -65.80
CA LYS A 358 -71.81 37.69 -64.97
C LYS A 358 -70.92 36.63 -64.30
N ASP A 359 -69.93 36.13 -65.01
CA ASP A 359 -68.99 35.10 -64.58
C ASP A 359 -67.95 35.68 -63.62
N GLU A 360 -67.59 36.95 -63.78
CA GLU A 360 -66.82 37.78 -62.84
C GLU A 360 -67.63 38.10 -61.58
N LEU A 361 -68.92 38.47 -61.70
CA LEU A 361 -69.78 38.61 -60.52
C LEU A 361 -69.96 37.28 -59.76
N THR A 362 -70.08 36.17 -60.51
CA THR A 362 -70.15 34.81 -59.94
C THR A 362 -68.82 34.41 -59.32
N TYR A 363 -67.70 34.73 -59.95
CA TYR A 363 -66.35 34.51 -59.43
C TYR A 363 -66.11 35.33 -58.16
N MET A 364 -66.45 36.61 -58.13
CA MET A 364 -66.39 37.43 -56.92
C MET A 364 -67.30 36.87 -55.81
N SER A 365 -68.50 36.39 -56.14
CA SER A 365 -69.39 35.76 -55.16
C SER A 365 -68.81 34.44 -54.62
N ASN A 366 -68.18 33.63 -55.46
CA ASN A 366 -67.57 32.36 -55.08
C ASN A 366 -66.25 32.57 -54.31
N VAL A 367 -65.45 33.58 -54.67
CA VAL A 367 -64.26 34.01 -53.94
C VAL A 367 -64.65 34.61 -52.59
N LYS A 368 -65.73 35.40 -52.53
CA LYS A 368 -66.29 35.87 -51.25
C LYS A 368 -66.74 34.70 -50.37
N LEU A 369 -67.48 33.74 -50.93
CA LEU A 369 -67.92 32.55 -50.20
C LEU A 369 -66.71 31.76 -49.66
N LYS A 370 -65.71 31.49 -50.51
CA LYS A 370 -64.47 30.83 -50.09
C LYS A 370 -63.71 31.58 -49.01
N LEU A 371 -63.58 32.90 -49.12
CA LEU A 371 -62.93 33.71 -48.08
C LEU A 371 -63.75 33.71 -46.78
N GLU A 372 -65.08 33.62 -46.83
CA GLU A 372 -65.92 33.46 -45.65
C GLU A 372 -65.82 32.05 -45.04
N GLU A 373 -65.71 31.00 -45.86
CA GLU A 373 -65.44 29.61 -45.47
C GLU A 373 -64.03 29.46 -44.86
N GLU A 374 -62.99 30.04 -45.48
CA GLU A 374 -61.60 30.08 -44.99
C GLU A 374 -61.49 30.87 -43.67
N ILE A 375 -62.18 32.01 -43.54
CA ILE A 375 -62.25 32.76 -42.27
C ILE A 375 -63.00 32.00 -41.18
N HIS A 376 -63.91 31.08 -41.51
CA HIS A 376 -64.50 30.16 -40.54
C HIS A 376 -63.53 29.03 -40.18
N HIS A 377 -62.92 28.37 -41.17
CA HIS A 377 -61.97 27.30 -40.98
C HIS A 377 -60.78 27.72 -40.10
N ILE A 378 -60.19 28.89 -40.35
CA ILE A 378 -59.07 29.44 -39.57
C ILE A 378 -59.49 29.77 -38.13
N LYS A 379 -60.75 30.15 -37.89
CA LYS A 379 -61.25 30.37 -36.51
C LYS A 379 -61.42 29.05 -35.77
N ASP A 380 -61.98 28.04 -36.44
CA ASP A 380 -62.22 26.73 -35.82
C ASP A 380 -60.88 26.02 -35.56
N GLU A 381 -59.90 26.14 -36.46
CA GLU A 381 -58.50 25.74 -36.23
C GLU A 381 -57.87 26.49 -35.05
N TYR A 382 -58.02 27.82 -34.97
CA TYR A 382 -57.52 28.61 -33.83
C TYR A 382 -58.19 28.24 -32.50
N PHE A 383 -59.47 27.86 -32.51
CA PHE A 383 -60.14 27.34 -31.31
C PHE A 383 -59.56 26.00 -30.88
N HIS A 384 -59.33 25.07 -31.81
CA HIS A 384 -58.75 23.76 -31.47
C HIS A 384 -57.27 23.84 -31.08
N GLU A 385 -56.44 24.65 -31.76
CA GLU A 385 -55.06 24.92 -31.35
C GLU A 385 -55.03 25.50 -29.93
N ARG A 386 -55.96 26.41 -29.61
CA ARG A 386 -56.10 26.93 -28.25
C ARG A 386 -56.55 25.87 -27.25
N GLU A 387 -57.51 25.02 -27.58
CA GLU A 387 -57.99 23.93 -26.70
C GLU A 387 -56.87 22.91 -26.43
N ASP A 388 -56.07 22.56 -27.43
CA ASP A 388 -54.88 21.72 -27.30
C ASP A 388 -53.78 22.38 -26.45
N LEU A 389 -53.56 23.70 -26.60
CA LEU A 389 -52.62 24.46 -25.77
C LEU A 389 -53.09 24.58 -24.31
N ASP A 390 -54.37 24.88 -24.07
CA ASP A 390 -54.96 24.91 -22.71
C ASP A 390 -54.90 23.49 -22.09
N PHE A 391 -55.13 22.41 -22.86
CA PHE A 391 -54.93 21.02 -22.39
C PHE A 391 -53.47 20.74 -22.05
N LYS A 392 -52.52 21.14 -22.92
CA LYS A 392 -51.08 20.92 -22.71
C LYS A 392 -50.54 21.69 -21.52
N ILE A 393 -51.05 22.88 -21.26
CA ILE A 393 -50.74 23.66 -20.05
C ILE A 393 -51.19 22.91 -18.80
N ASN A 394 -52.40 22.35 -18.79
CA ASN A 394 -52.90 21.54 -17.66
C ASN A 394 -52.07 20.27 -17.43
N GLU A 395 -51.66 19.56 -18.49
CA GLU A 395 -50.76 18.39 -18.40
C GLU A 395 -49.38 18.76 -17.82
N LEU A 396 -48.82 19.89 -18.25
CA LEU A 396 -47.55 20.42 -17.74
C LEU A 396 -47.66 20.93 -16.28
N GLN A 397 -48.84 21.38 -15.85
CA GLN A 397 -49.08 21.71 -14.44
C GLN A 397 -49.21 20.45 -13.58
N LEU A 398 -49.94 19.43 -14.03
CA LEU A 398 -50.08 18.17 -13.29
C LEU A 398 -48.73 17.47 -13.10
N THR A 399 -47.95 17.32 -14.18
CA THR A 399 -46.60 16.73 -14.10
C THR A 399 -45.64 17.56 -13.24
N LYS A 400 -45.76 18.89 -13.24
CA LYS A 400 -45.00 19.75 -12.30
C LYS A 400 -45.40 19.53 -10.84
N GLU A 401 -46.67 19.29 -10.54
CA GLU A 401 -47.14 18.96 -9.19
C GLU A 401 -46.64 17.57 -8.76
N ASP A 402 -46.70 16.56 -9.63
CA ASP A 402 -46.11 15.23 -9.38
C ASP A 402 -44.61 15.32 -9.08
N TYR A 403 -43.83 16.05 -9.91
CA TYR A 403 -42.41 16.28 -9.63
C TYR A 403 -42.17 17.03 -8.32
N SER A 404 -43.03 17.99 -7.96
CA SER A 404 -42.95 18.70 -6.68
C SER A 404 -43.19 17.77 -5.49
N CYS A 405 -44.15 16.86 -5.59
CA CYS A 405 -44.40 15.82 -4.59
C CYS A 405 -43.22 14.84 -4.47
N VAL A 406 -42.59 14.44 -5.59
CA VAL A 406 -41.39 13.60 -5.58
C VAL A 406 -40.20 14.33 -4.94
N ILE A 407 -39.99 15.62 -5.23
CA ILE A 407 -38.93 16.43 -4.63
C ILE A 407 -39.11 16.55 -3.11
N GLU A 408 -40.33 16.87 -2.64
CA GLU A 408 -40.58 17.01 -1.19
C GLU A 408 -40.48 15.65 -0.47
N LYS A 409 -40.88 14.54 -1.13
CA LYS A 409 -40.64 13.18 -0.62
C LYS A 409 -39.14 12.87 -0.49
N LEU A 410 -38.34 13.09 -1.54
CA LEU A 410 -36.89 12.84 -1.52
C LEU A 410 -36.18 13.71 -0.47
N LYS A 411 -36.66 14.93 -0.24
CA LYS A 411 -36.18 15.85 0.79
C LYS A 411 -36.49 15.35 2.21
N LEU A 412 -37.67 14.76 2.44
CA LEU A 412 -38.01 14.09 3.69
C LEU A 412 -37.20 12.81 3.90
N GLU A 413 -37.01 11.99 2.86
CA GLU A 413 -36.17 10.78 2.91
C GLU A 413 -34.69 11.13 3.19
N LEU A 414 -34.15 12.18 2.56
CA LEU A 414 -32.81 12.72 2.84
C LEU A 414 -32.69 13.26 4.28
N GLN A 415 -33.74 13.91 4.80
CA GLN A 415 -33.75 14.38 6.19
C GLN A 415 -33.77 13.20 7.18
N ALA A 416 -34.58 12.17 6.92
CA ALA A 416 -34.61 10.95 7.73
C ALA A 416 -33.27 10.20 7.68
N ALA A 417 -32.65 10.07 6.50
CA ALA A 417 -31.32 9.47 6.35
C ALA A 417 -30.24 10.25 7.13
N ARG A 418 -30.25 11.58 7.07
CA ARG A 418 -29.35 12.42 7.87
C ARG A 418 -29.55 12.22 9.37
N GLN A 419 -30.79 12.18 9.84
CA GLN A 419 -31.11 11.91 11.26
C GLN A 419 -30.68 10.50 11.70
N HIS A 420 -30.82 9.50 10.83
CA HIS A 420 -30.33 8.14 11.07
C HIS A 420 -28.80 8.10 11.19
N CYS A 421 -28.08 8.69 10.25
CA CYS A 421 -26.61 8.79 10.32
C CYS A 421 -26.13 9.56 11.56
N GLU A 422 -26.79 10.68 11.90
CA GLU A 422 -26.44 11.46 13.09
C GLU A 422 -26.73 10.71 14.40
N THR A 423 -27.70 9.81 14.40
CA THR A 423 -28.02 8.93 15.55
C THR A 423 -27.01 7.79 15.65
N ALA A 424 -26.73 7.08 14.55
CA ALA A 424 -25.73 6.01 14.51
C ALA A 424 -24.33 6.51 14.90
N VAL A 425 -23.94 7.73 14.50
CA VAL A 425 -22.67 8.36 14.94
C VAL A 425 -22.66 8.66 16.44
N LYS A 426 -23.80 8.99 17.05
CA LYS A 426 -23.89 9.19 18.51
C LYS A 426 -23.85 7.87 19.27
N GLU A 427 -24.50 6.83 18.75
CA GLU A 427 -24.48 5.48 19.32
C GLU A 427 -23.08 4.86 19.25
N HIS A 428 -22.45 4.85 18.06
CA HIS A 428 -21.07 4.40 17.89
C HIS A 428 -20.07 5.19 18.75
N LYS A 429 -20.28 6.50 18.95
CA LYS A 429 -19.46 7.31 19.86
C LYS A 429 -19.64 6.90 21.33
N LEU A 430 -20.86 6.59 21.76
CA LEU A 430 -21.16 6.11 23.11
C LEU A 430 -20.59 4.71 23.34
N GLU A 431 -20.70 3.82 22.36
CA GLU A 431 -20.13 2.48 22.36
C GLU A 431 -18.59 2.53 22.42
N THR A 432 -17.95 3.33 21.55
CA THR A 432 -16.50 3.58 21.57
C THR A 432 -16.04 4.13 22.92
N GLN A 433 -16.79 5.04 23.54
CA GLN A 433 -16.47 5.54 24.88
C GLN A 433 -16.62 4.44 25.94
N THR A 434 -17.69 3.65 25.88
CA THR A 434 -17.96 2.56 26.82
C THR A 434 -16.86 1.50 26.77
N LEU A 435 -16.46 1.09 25.55
CA LEU A 435 -15.35 0.16 25.32
C LEU A 435 -14.01 0.72 25.82
N LYS A 436 -13.75 2.02 25.60
CA LYS A 436 -12.55 2.70 26.11
C LYS A 436 -12.52 2.79 27.64
N GLU A 437 -13.67 2.98 28.28
CA GLU A 437 -13.80 2.95 29.75
C GLU A 437 -13.70 1.52 30.31
N GLN A 438 -14.18 0.51 29.58
CA GLN A 438 -14.01 -0.91 29.91
C GLN A 438 -12.53 -1.33 29.82
N HIS A 439 -11.86 -1.13 28.67
CA HIS A 439 -10.43 -1.45 28.53
C HIS A 439 -9.57 -0.73 29.58
N LYS A 440 -9.90 0.54 29.91
CA LYS A 440 -9.19 1.26 30.98
C LYS A 440 -9.40 0.60 32.35
N ARG A 441 -10.59 0.05 32.63
CA ARG A 441 -10.87 -0.68 33.87
C ARG A 441 -10.11 -2.01 33.90
N GLU A 442 -10.20 -2.80 32.85
CA GLU A 442 -9.50 -4.09 32.71
C GLU A 442 -7.98 -3.94 32.83
N ILE A 443 -7.39 -2.92 32.19
CA ILE A 443 -5.97 -2.57 32.36
C ILE A 443 -5.66 -2.16 33.81
N SER A 444 -6.57 -1.49 34.52
CA SER A 444 -6.35 -1.12 35.92
C SER A 444 -6.39 -2.35 36.84
N GLU A 445 -7.36 -3.23 36.65
CA GLU A 445 -7.52 -4.49 37.39
C GLU A 445 -6.36 -5.47 37.10
N LEU A 446 -5.87 -5.53 35.86
CA LEU A 446 -4.70 -6.32 35.48
C LEU A 446 -3.41 -5.78 36.13
N ASN A 447 -3.24 -4.46 36.21
CA ASN A 447 -2.10 -3.87 36.93
C ASN A 447 -2.19 -4.11 38.45
N GLU A 448 -3.38 -3.99 39.06
CA GLU A 448 -3.58 -4.27 40.49
C GLU A 448 -3.31 -5.75 40.83
N THR A 449 -3.78 -6.68 40.00
CA THR A 449 -3.51 -8.11 40.18
C THR A 449 -2.04 -8.45 39.96
N LEU A 450 -1.38 -7.91 38.94
CA LEU A 450 0.07 -8.11 38.70
C LEU A 450 0.92 -7.57 39.87
N LEU A 451 0.60 -6.38 40.38
CA LEU A 451 1.26 -5.81 41.56
C LEU A 451 1.03 -6.69 42.80
N SER A 452 -0.20 -7.17 43.02
CA SER A 452 -0.53 -8.06 44.14
C SER A 452 0.15 -9.42 44.06
N VAL A 453 0.35 -9.98 42.86
CA VAL A 453 1.11 -11.23 42.65
C VAL A 453 2.59 -10.99 42.95
N SER A 454 3.19 -9.92 42.40
CA SER A 454 4.59 -9.60 42.65
C SER A 454 4.87 -9.22 44.11
N GLU A 455 3.90 -8.66 44.84
CA GLU A 455 4.02 -8.42 46.28
C GLU A 455 3.99 -9.73 47.10
N LYS A 456 3.09 -10.67 46.75
CA LYS A 456 3.04 -12.01 47.37
C LYS A 456 4.33 -12.81 47.11
N GLU A 457 4.84 -12.77 45.89
CA GLU A 457 6.10 -13.40 45.49
C GLU A 457 7.29 -12.82 46.28
N LYS A 458 7.41 -11.48 46.36
CA LYS A 458 8.42 -10.82 47.19
C LYS A 458 8.32 -11.21 48.66
N MET A 459 7.10 -11.33 49.21
CA MET A 459 6.91 -11.79 50.59
C MET A 459 7.32 -13.25 50.76
N ALA A 460 7.03 -14.13 49.81
CA ALA A 460 7.49 -15.53 49.83
C ALA A 460 9.02 -15.64 49.81
N LEU A 461 9.69 -14.90 48.91
CA LEU A 461 11.14 -14.82 48.85
C LEU A 461 11.75 -14.25 50.14
N VAL A 462 11.10 -13.28 50.79
CA VAL A 462 11.54 -12.76 52.10
C VAL A 462 11.42 -13.83 53.19
N PHE A 463 10.40 -14.68 53.19
CA PHE A 463 10.31 -15.82 54.11
C PHE A 463 11.36 -16.89 53.83
N GLU A 464 11.63 -17.22 52.57
CA GLU A 464 12.71 -18.16 52.20
C GLU A 464 14.10 -17.62 52.61
N MET A 465 14.37 -16.33 52.36
CA MET A 465 15.61 -15.68 52.84
C MET A 465 15.70 -15.61 54.36
N GLN A 466 14.57 -15.58 55.09
CA GLN A 466 14.53 -15.64 56.55
C GLN A 466 14.88 -17.06 57.03
N GLU A 467 14.27 -18.09 56.44
CA GLU A 467 14.54 -19.49 56.79
C GLU A 467 16.01 -19.88 56.49
N LEU A 468 16.54 -19.50 55.32
CA LEU A 468 17.94 -19.74 54.96
C LEU A 468 18.92 -19.03 55.92
N ARG A 469 18.56 -17.86 56.46
CA ARG A 469 19.37 -17.20 57.51
C ARG A 469 19.33 -17.98 58.82
N GLU A 470 18.16 -18.44 59.25
CA GLU A 470 18.02 -19.24 60.48
C GLU A 470 18.76 -20.59 60.37
N GLN A 471 18.78 -21.21 59.18
CA GLN A 471 19.62 -22.39 58.90
C GLN A 471 21.13 -22.07 58.99
N LEU A 472 21.59 -20.94 58.44
CA LEU A 472 23.00 -20.50 58.51
C LEU A 472 23.42 -20.11 59.94
N GLU A 473 22.55 -19.48 60.72
CA GLU A 473 22.75 -19.15 62.13
C GLU A 473 22.94 -20.44 62.96
N LYS A 474 22.03 -21.41 62.78
CA LYS A 474 22.11 -22.73 63.42
C LYS A 474 23.38 -23.50 63.07
N LEU A 475 23.77 -23.54 61.79
CA LEU A 475 24.98 -24.22 61.33
C LEU A 475 26.25 -23.51 61.85
N THR A 476 26.19 -22.19 62.05
CA THR A 476 27.26 -21.43 62.71
C THR A 476 27.36 -21.78 64.20
N GLN A 477 26.24 -21.90 64.92
CA GLN A 477 26.23 -22.36 66.32
C GLN A 477 26.78 -23.79 66.45
N GLU A 478 26.32 -24.73 65.62
CA GLU A 478 26.82 -26.13 65.63
C GLU A 478 28.34 -26.21 65.39
N LYS A 479 28.87 -25.34 64.52
CA LYS A 479 30.31 -25.20 64.29
C LYS A 479 31.04 -24.63 65.52
N GLU A 480 30.48 -23.63 66.20
CA GLU A 480 31.08 -23.06 67.42
C GLU A 480 31.05 -24.06 68.59
N GLU A 481 29.98 -24.83 68.74
CA GLU A 481 29.89 -25.93 69.70
C GLU A 481 30.91 -27.04 69.38
N ALA A 482 31.07 -27.42 68.11
CA ALA A 482 32.09 -28.39 67.68
C ALA A 482 33.52 -27.89 67.96
N VAL A 483 33.81 -26.60 67.74
CA VAL A 483 35.11 -25.98 68.07
C VAL A 483 35.33 -25.94 69.58
N SER A 484 34.29 -25.64 70.37
CA SER A 484 34.35 -25.66 71.84
C SER A 484 34.65 -27.07 72.37
N ASN A 485 33.93 -28.08 71.88
CA ASN A 485 34.14 -29.49 72.23
C ASN A 485 35.55 -29.97 71.85
N TYR A 486 36.06 -29.57 70.69
CA TYR A 486 37.43 -29.90 70.26
C TYR A 486 38.52 -29.22 71.12
N ASN A 487 38.31 -27.96 71.52
CA ASN A 487 39.22 -27.29 72.45
C ASN A 487 39.20 -27.93 73.84
N SER A 488 38.03 -28.28 74.36
CA SER A 488 37.90 -29.01 75.64
C SER A 488 38.59 -30.39 75.57
N LEU A 489 38.42 -31.13 74.46
CA LEU A 489 39.13 -32.39 74.25
C LEU A 489 40.65 -32.18 74.24
N ARG A 490 41.16 -31.14 73.56
CA ARG A 490 42.59 -30.79 73.58
C ARG A 490 43.08 -30.53 75.01
N GLU A 491 42.35 -29.73 75.79
CA GLU A 491 42.71 -29.45 77.19
C GLU A 491 42.77 -30.73 78.02
N THR A 492 41.81 -31.64 77.89
CA THR A 492 41.86 -32.95 78.60
C THR A 492 43.03 -33.83 78.16
N MET A 493 43.41 -33.81 76.88
CA MET A 493 44.59 -34.53 76.40
C MET A 493 45.90 -33.92 76.93
N GLU A 494 45.97 -32.58 77.04
CA GLU A 494 47.13 -31.89 77.62
C GLU A 494 47.26 -32.15 79.12
N THR A 495 46.14 -32.18 79.88
CA THR A 495 46.18 -32.61 81.30
C THR A 495 46.60 -34.07 81.44
N LEU A 496 46.07 -35.00 80.64
CA LEU A 496 46.50 -36.41 80.67
C LEU A 496 47.99 -36.57 80.30
N GLN A 497 48.50 -35.77 79.35
CA GLN A 497 49.92 -35.78 78.98
C GLN A 497 50.81 -35.27 80.12
N THR A 498 50.39 -34.25 80.87
CA THR A 498 51.15 -33.78 82.05
C THR A 498 51.07 -34.77 83.22
N GLU A 499 49.92 -35.38 83.50
CA GLU A 499 49.77 -36.43 84.52
C GLU A 499 50.63 -37.67 84.22
N LEU A 500 50.66 -38.12 82.96
CA LEU A 500 51.54 -39.21 82.52
C LEU A 500 53.03 -38.83 82.66
N GLY A 501 53.40 -37.60 82.33
CA GLY A 501 54.75 -37.07 82.53
C GLY A 501 55.17 -37.04 84.00
N GLU A 502 54.30 -36.57 84.89
CA GLU A 502 54.53 -36.61 86.34
C GLU A 502 54.62 -38.05 86.87
N SER A 503 53.75 -38.94 86.39
CA SER A 503 53.73 -40.35 86.81
C SER A 503 55.03 -41.06 86.42
N ALA A 504 55.48 -40.90 85.18
CA ALA A 504 56.78 -41.40 84.72
C ALA A 504 57.96 -40.79 85.52
N GLY A 505 57.86 -39.52 85.90
CA GLY A 505 58.82 -38.85 86.80
C GLY A 505 58.87 -39.49 88.19
N LYS A 506 57.71 -39.72 88.81
CA LYS A 506 57.57 -40.37 90.13
C LYS A 506 58.14 -41.79 90.11
N ILE A 507 57.78 -42.60 89.10
CA ILE A 507 58.32 -43.96 88.88
C ILE A 507 59.85 -43.94 88.73
N SER A 508 60.40 -42.98 87.96
CA SER A 508 61.85 -42.84 87.79
C SER A 508 62.56 -42.51 89.11
N GLN A 509 61.92 -41.70 89.96
CA GLN A 509 62.45 -41.29 91.26
C GLN A 509 62.38 -42.42 92.30
N GLU A 510 61.33 -43.24 92.28
CA GLU A 510 61.28 -44.50 93.03
C GLU A 510 62.35 -45.50 92.56
N PHE A 511 62.56 -45.63 91.24
CA PHE A 511 63.54 -46.57 90.68
C PHE A 511 64.98 -46.24 91.13
N GLU A 512 65.37 -44.97 91.12
CA GLU A 512 66.69 -44.54 91.61
C GLU A 512 66.81 -44.68 93.15
N SER A 513 65.70 -44.53 93.89
CA SER A 513 65.65 -44.80 95.34
C SER A 513 65.81 -46.30 95.65
N MET A 514 65.12 -47.16 94.90
CA MET A 514 65.21 -48.62 94.98
C MET A 514 66.62 -49.13 94.62
N ARG A 515 67.30 -48.46 93.69
CA ARG A 515 68.71 -48.71 93.33
C ARG A 515 69.67 -48.43 94.50
N GLN A 516 69.41 -47.39 95.29
CA GLN A 516 70.17 -47.12 96.52
C GLN A 516 69.87 -48.15 97.62
N GLN A 517 68.61 -48.59 97.74
CA GLN A 517 68.22 -49.64 98.69
C GLN A 517 68.92 -50.99 98.38
N GLN A 518 68.99 -51.40 97.11
CA GLN A 518 69.69 -52.63 96.70
C GLN A 518 71.17 -52.65 97.09
N ALA A 519 71.85 -51.49 97.17
CA ALA A 519 73.22 -51.41 97.65
C ALA A 519 73.36 -51.66 99.18
N SER A 520 72.30 -51.39 99.94
CA SER A 520 72.21 -51.71 101.37
C SER A 520 71.89 -53.19 101.62
N ASP A 521 70.91 -53.74 100.89
CA ASP A 521 70.37 -55.08 101.14
C ASP A 521 71.40 -56.21 100.92
N VAL A 522 72.34 -56.03 99.98
CA VAL A 522 73.46 -56.96 99.74
C VAL A 522 74.35 -57.13 100.98
N SER A 523 74.43 -56.12 101.85
CA SER A 523 75.15 -56.18 103.12
C SER A 523 74.41 -57.05 104.16
N GLU A 524 73.09 -56.89 104.28
CA GLU A 524 72.27 -57.69 105.21
C GLU A 524 72.08 -59.15 104.77
N LEU A 525 71.99 -59.42 103.47
CA LEU A 525 71.73 -60.77 102.95
C LEU A 525 72.82 -61.77 103.35
N GLN A 526 74.07 -61.34 103.49
CA GLN A 526 75.17 -62.18 104.00
C GLN A 526 74.99 -62.58 105.47
N GLN A 527 74.20 -61.83 106.25
CA GLN A 527 73.93 -62.10 107.66
C GLN A 527 72.63 -62.91 107.86
N LYS A 528 71.60 -62.68 107.03
CA LYS A 528 70.29 -63.35 107.13
C LYS A 528 70.27 -64.81 106.65
N LEU A 529 71.17 -65.20 105.74
CA LEU A 529 71.28 -66.58 105.22
C LEU A 529 71.55 -67.67 106.30
N ARG A 530 71.95 -67.28 107.52
CA ARG A 530 72.25 -68.20 108.63
C ARG A 530 71.04 -68.57 109.51
N ALA A 531 69.85 -68.01 109.24
CA ALA A 531 68.68 -68.14 110.14
C ALA A 531 67.46 -68.84 109.52
N ALA A 532 67.26 -68.76 108.20
CA ALA A 532 66.04 -69.20 107.53
C ALA A 532 65.99 -70.72 107.16
N PHE A 533 66.75 -71.57 107.87
CA PHE A 533 66.73 -73.03 107.69
C PHE A 533 65.58 -73.72 108.44
N ASN A 534 64.65 -72.95 109.01
CA ASN A 534 63.48 -73.42 109.74
C ASN A 534 62.20 -73.11 108.94
N GLU A 535 61.67 -74.17 108.35
CA GLU A 535 60.45 -74.28 107.55
C GLU A 535 59.20 -73.58 108.13
N LYS A 536 58.22 -73.23 107.28
CA LYS A 536 56.81 -73.72 107.40
C LYS A 536 55.82 -73.13 106.38
N ASP A 537 55.86 -71.82 106.12
CA ASP A 537 54.67 -71.10 105.63
C ASP A 537 54.38 -71.20 104.11
N VAL A 538 55.19 -71.97 103.37
CA VAL A 538 55.04 -72.27 101.93
C VAL A 538 53.70 -72.95 101.57
N LEU A 539 52.96 -73.46 102.56
CA LEU A 539 51.68 -74.15 102.37
C LEU A 539 50.45 -73.24 102.28
N LEU A 540 50.57 -71.92 102.43
CA LEU A 540 49.43 -71.00 102.33
C LEU A 540 49.21 -70.46 100.90
N GLU A 541 50.29 -70.33 100.12
CA GLU A 541 50.28 -69.59 98.85
C GLU A 541 49.74 -70.41 97.65
N THR A 542 49.72 -71.73 97.76
CA THR A 542 49.18 -72.64 96.73
C THR A 542 47.65 -72.57 96.56
N VAL A 543 46.93 -72.00 97.51
CA VAL A 543 45.45 -71.87 97.45
C VAL A 543 45.04 -70.71 96.54
N ASN A 544 45.73 -69.57 96.60
CA ASN A 544 45.32 -68.34 95.92
C ASN A 544 45.38 -68.47 94.38
N ARG A 545 46.34 -69.23 93.84
CA ARG A 545 46.54 -69.40 92.40
C ARG A 545 45.38 -70.11 91.66
N LEU A 546 44.52 -70.84 92.38
CA LEU A 546 43.32 -71.45 91.80
C LEU A 546 42.12 -70.47 91.74
N GLN A 547 42.24 -69.28 92.31
CA GLN A 547 41.18 -68.27 92.28
C GLN A 547 41.29 -67.37 91.04
N GLU A 548 42.51 -67.05 90.59
CA GLU A 548 42.78 -66.21 89.40
C GLU A 548 42.24 -66.80 88.09
N GLU A 549 42.23 -68.13 87.93
CA GLU A 549 41.69 -68.78 86.72
C GLU A 549 40.16 -68.60 86.58
N THR A 550 39.45 -68.28 87.66
CA THR A 550 37.99 -68.07 87.63
C THR A 550 37.63 -66.70 87.04
N GLU A 551 38.43 -65.66 87.31
CA GLU A 551 38.15 -64.30 86.82
C GLU A 551 38.34 -64.19 85.30
N LYS A 552 39.21 -65.02 84.73
CA LYS A 552 39.53 -65.05 83.28
C LYS A 552 38.34 -65.43 82.39
N LEU A 553 37.31 -66.09 82.94
CA LEU A 553 36.06 -66.41 82.23
C LEU A 553 35.10 -65.21 82.09
N SER A 554 35.32 -64.11 82.81
CA SER A 554 34.45 -62.92 82.74
C SER A 554 34.59 -62.14 81.42
N SER A 555 35.78 -62.15 80.80
CA SER A 555 36.08 -61.41 79.56
C SER A 555 35.16 -61.81 78.40
N ASN A 556 34.79 -63.09 78.32
CA ASN A 556 33.99 -63.65 77.23
C ASN A 556 32.52 -63.18 77.28
N LEU A 557 32.06 -62.56 78.39
CA LEU A 557 30.70 -62.06 78.51
C LEU A 557 30.49 -60.75 77.73
N LEU A 558 31.56 -59.96 77.54
CA LEU A 558 31.50 -58.68 76.81
C LEU A 558 31.43 -58.89 75.30
N GLU A 559 32.24 -59.79 74.73
CA GLU A 559 32.18 -60.10 73.29
C GLU A 559 30.79 -60.61 72.87
N ILE A 560 30.13 -61.40 73.71
CA ILE A 560 28.78 -61.94 73.44
C ILE A 560 27.74 -60.81 73.37
N GLU A 561 27.82 -59.82 74.26
CA GLU A 561 26.88 -58.70 74.26
C GLU A 561 27.20 -57.69 73.12
N GLU A 562 28.47 -57.49 72.78
CA GLU A 562 28.88 -56.64 71.64
C GLU A 562 28.43 -57.24 70.29
N LEU A 563 28.57 -58.55 70.10
CA LEU A 563 28.04 -59.27 68.94
C LEU A 563 26.51 -59.17 68.86
N LYS A 564 25.83 -59.19 70.01
CA LYS A 564 24.37 -59.05 70.13
C LYS A 564 23.90 -57.64 69.78
N CYS A 565 24.63 -56.60 70.15
CA CYS A 565 24.39 -55.23 69.66
C CYS A 565 24.56 -55.13 68.14
N LYS A 566 25.62 -55.71 67.56
CA LYS A 566 25.85 -55.71 66.11
C LYS A 566 24.73 -56.42 65.34
N ILE A 567 24.16 -57.50 65.90
CA ILE A 567 22.98 -58.18 65.33
C ILE A 567 21.74 -57.26 65.34
N VAL A 568 21.54 -56.45 66.38
CA VAL A 568 20.42 -55.49 66.43
C VAL A 568 20.60 -54.38 65.39
N SER A 569 21.78 -53.77 65.29
CA SER A 569 22.04 -52.72 64.28
C SER A 569 21.86 -53.23 62.84
N LEU A 570 22.33 -54.44 62.52
CA LEU A 570 22.10 -55.06 61.20
C LEU A 570 20.62 -55.37 60.93
N GLN A 571 19.83 -55.67 61.97
CA GLN A 571 18.38 -55.85 61.86
C GLN A 571 17.66 -54.51 61.61
N GLU A 572 18.12 -53.42 62.22
CA GLU A 572 17.61 -52.06 62.04
C GLU A 572 17.96 -51.49 60.66
N GLU A 573 19.20 -51.70 60.18
CA GLU A 573 19.62 -51.38 58.81
C GLU A 573 18.77 -52.15 57.79
N LYS A 574 18.56 -53.46 57.98
CA LYS A 574 17.69 -54.27 57.12
C LYS A 574 16.25 -53.73 57.07
N ASN A 575 15.69 -53.35 58.21
CA ASN A 575 14.34 -52.76 58.25
C ASN A 575 14.30 -51.42 57.49
N THR A 576 15.33 -50.58 57.65
CA THR A 576 15.46 -49.28 56.96
C THR A 576 15.58 -49.46 55.44
N ILE A 577 16.37 -50.44 54.99
CA ILE A 577 16.48 -50.82 53.57
C ILE A 577 15.14 -51.33 53.04
N THR A 578 14.39 -52.10 53.82
CA THR A 578 13.05 -52.61 53.43
C THR A 578 12.08 -51.44 53.20
N SER A 579 11.97 -50.51 54.14
CA SER A 579 11.13 -49.30 53.98
C SER A 579 11.55 -48.44 52.78
N SER A 580 12.85 -48.38 52.46
CA SER A 580 13.35 -47.65 51.28
C SER A 580 13.00 -48.35 49.96
N ILE A 581 12.92 -49.68 49.95
CA ILE A 581 12.44 -50.47 48.80
C ILE A 581 10.94 -50.25 48.62
N ASP A 582 10.14 -50.35 49.68
CA ASP A 582 8.69 -50.12 49.63
C ASP A 582 8.36 -48.71 49.08
N GLN A 583 9.08 -47.68 49.56
CA GLN A 583 8.92 -46.30 49.08
C GLN A 583 9.29 -46.14 47.59
N LYS A 584 10.34 -46.84 47.13
CA LYS A 584 10.71 -46.87 45.70
C LYS A 584 9.68 -47.62 44.86
N GLU A 585 9.08 -48.69 45.37
CA GLU A 585 8.03 -49.41 44.65
C GLU A 585 6.74 -48.58 44.52
N THR A 586 6.39 -47.75 45.52
CA THR A 586 5.30 -46.76 45.37
C THR A 586 5.62 -45.70 44.33
N ALA A 587 6.82 -45.11 44.35
CA ALA A 587 7.22 -44.11 43.35
C ALA A 587 7.29 -44.69 41.92
N MET A 588 7.67 -45.97 41.79
CA MET A 588 7.69 -46.66 40.50
C MET A 588 6.29 -46.85 39.91
N LYS A 589 5.29 -47.16 40.74
CA LYS A 589 3.87 -47.26 40.31
C LYS A 589 3.29 -45.91 39.90
N GLU A 590 3.60 -44.84 40.63
CA GLU A 590 3.20 -43.48 40.22
C GLU A 590 3.81 -43.08 38.87
N LEU A 591 5.05 -43.50 38.58
CA LEU A 591 5.68 -43.28 37.26
C LEU A 591 5.03 -44.13 36.17
N GLU A 592 4.65 -45.38 36.47
CA GLU A 592 3.96 -46.28 35.55
C GLU A 592 2.56 -45.75 35.18
N GLU A 593 1.81 -45.23 36.15
CA GLU A 593 0.53 -44.53 35.93
C GLU A 593 0.71 -43.24 35.09
N LYS A 594 1.76 -42.44 35.35
CA LYS A 594 2.09 -41.25 34.54
C LYS A 594 2.45 -41.62 33.10
N ILE A 595 3.16 -42.73 32.87
CA ILE A 595 3.48 -43.23 31.53
C ILE A 595 2.21 -43.64 30.78
N ILE A 596 1.24 -44.28 31.44
CA ILE A 596 -0.06 -44.60 30.84
C ILE A 596 -0.82 -43.32 30.45
N ALA A 597 -0.93 -42.34 31.35
CA ALA A 597 -1.61 -41.08 31.08
C ALA A 597 -0.98 -40.30 29.90
N LEU A 598 0.36 -40.23 29.85
CA LEU A 598 1.09 -39.63 28.73
C LEU A 598 0.91 -40.43 27.42
N THR A 599 0.75 -41.75 27.49
CA THR A 599 0.52 -42.60 26.31
C THR A 599 -0.86 -42.33 25.68
N ASP A 600 -1.90 -42.20 26.50
CA ASP A 600 -3.23 -41.83 25.99
C ASP A 600 -3.27 -40.36 25.51
N GLN A 601 -2.62 -39.41 26.20
CA GLN A 601 -2.51 -38.02 25.72
C GLN A 601 -1.79 -37.93 24.36
N ASN A 602 -0.68 -38.64 24.18
CA ASN A 602 0.04 -38.70 22.89
C ASN A 602 -0.81 -39.29 21.76
N LYS A 603 -1.72 -40.22 22.08
CA LYS A 603 -2.65 -40.83 21.13
C LYS A 603 -3.78 -39.89 20.73
N ASP A 604 -4.27 -39.05 21.64
CA ASP A 604 -5.25 -38.01 21.31
C ASP A 604 -4.62 -36.89 20.48
N ILE A 605 -3.40 -36.46 20.81
CA ILE A 605 -2.60 -35.53 19.97
C ILE A 605 -2.38 -36.12 18.56
N LEU A 606 -2.09 -37.42 18.45
CA LEU A 606 -1.93 -38.09 17.15
C LEU A 606 -3.24 -38.09 16.32
N ASN A 607 -4.41 -38.19 16.98
CA ASN A 607 -5.70 -38.06 16.31
C ASN A 607 -5.95 -36.61 15.84
N GLU A 608 -5.63 -35.62 16.67
CA GLU A 608 -5.77 -34.19 16.33
C GLU A 608 -4.86 -33.79 15.15
N VAL A 609 -3.58 -34.20 15.19
CA VAL A 609 -2.64 -34.02 14.07
C VAL A 609 -3.13 -34.68 12.78
N LYS A 610 -3.84 -35.82 12.87
CA LYS A 610 -4.44 -36.47 11.70
C LYS A 610 -5.62 -35.67 11.15
N CYS A 611 -6.51 -35.15 12.01
CA CYS A 611 -7.61 -34.28 11.59
C CYS A 611 -7.11 -32.98 10.93
N LEU A 612 -6.08 -32.35 11.50
CA LEU A 612 -5.42 -31.17 10.92
C LEU A 612 -4.73 -31.48 9.58
N GLY A 613 -4.21 -32.70 9.41
CA GLY A 613 -3.68 -33.18 8.14
C GLY A 613 -4.75 -33.28 7.05
N GLU A 614 -5.92 -33.84 7.39
CA GLU A 614 -7.09 -33.93 6.50
C GLU A 614 -7.66 -32.55 6.17
N GLU A 615 -7.77 -31.63 7.15
CA GLU A 615 -8.20 -30.26 6.90
C GLU A 615 -7.24 -29.51 5.97
N ARG A 616 -5.92 -29.65 6.18
CA ARG A 616 -4.89 -29.07 5.31
C ARG A 616 -5.01 -29.58 3.86
N GLU A 617 -5.37 -30.84 3.66
CA GLU A 617 -5.61 -31.41 2.33
C GLU A 617 -6.82 -30.73 1.66
N THR A 618 -7.94 -30.55 2.37
CA THR A 618 -9.10 -29.80 1.82
C THR A 618 -8.82 -28.31 1.57
N LEU A 619 -7.88 -27.70 2.30
CA LEU A 619 -7.45 -26.32 2.08
C LEU A 619 -6.53 -26.24 0.86
N GLN A 620 -5.68 -27.24 0.62
CA GLN A 620 -4.85 -27.34 -0.57
C GLN A 620 -5.72 -27.54 -1.83
N GLU A 621 -6.68 -28.48 -1.82
CA GLU A 621 -7.62 -28.67 -2.93
C GLU A 621 -8.38 -27.37 -3.30
N ARG A 622 -8.83 -26.62 -2.28
CA ARG A 622 -9.47 -25.31 -2.47
C ARG A 622 -8.50 -24.26 -3.05
N CYS A 623 -7.25 -24.24 -2.59
CA CYS A 623 -6.21 -23.34 -3.11
C CYS A 623 -5.91 -23.62 -4.59
N GLU A 624 -5.79 -24.90 -4.96
CA GLU A 624 -5.62 -25.33 -6.36
C GLU A 624 -6.84 -24.97 -7.21
N GLN A 625 -8.06 -25.09 -6.67
CA GLN A 625 -9.29 -24.67 -7.35
C GLN A 625 -9.37 -23.15 -7.58
N GLU A 626 -9.08 -22.33 -6.57
CA GLU A 626 -9.05 -20.86 -6.74
C GLU A 626 -7.90 -20.43 -7.66
N GLN A 627 -6.74 -21.09 -7.63
CA GLN A 627 -5.65 -20.84 -8.57
C GLN A 627 -6.07 -21.14 -10.02
N GLY A 628 -6.92 -22.15 -10.24
CA GLY A 628 -7.57 -22.40 -11.53
C GLY A 628 -8.43 -21.21 -11.99
N LYS A 629 -9.33 -20.71 -11.14
CA LYS A 629 -10.17 -19.55 -11.46
C LYS A 629 -9.36 -18.27 -11.72
N VAL A 630 -8.26 -18.06 -11.00
CA VAL A 630 -7.34 -16.94 -11.24
C VAL A 630 -6.69 -17.05 -12.63
N GLN A 631 -6.37 -18.25 -13.11
CA GLN A 631 -5.87 -18.45 -14.48
C GLN A 631 -6.96 -18.25 -15.54
N GLU A 632 -8.22 -18.59 -15.26
CA GLU A 632 -9.37 -18.31 -16.14
C GLU A 632 -9.62 -16.79 -16.24
N LEU A 633 -9.68 -16.09 -15.10
CA LEU A 633 -9.85 -14.63 -15.05
C LEU A 633 -8.68 -13.87 -15.70
N GLN A 634 -7.44 -14.36 -15.58
CA GLN A 634 -6.30 -13.78 -16.29
C GLN A 634 -6.47 -13.91 -17.81
N GLN A 635 -6.97 -15.04 -18.31
CA GLN A 635 -7.26 -15.20 -19.75
C GLN A 635 -8.39 -14.27 -20.22
N GLU A 636 -9.44 -14.06 -19.41
CA GLU A 636 -10.49 -13.08 -19.73
C GLU A 636 -9.94 -11.65 -19.77
N VAL A 637 -9.06 -11.27 -18.83
CA VAL A 637 -8.37 -9.98 -18.80
C VAL A 637 -7.47 -9.81 -20.02
N ASP A 638 -6.73 -10.84 -20.43
CA ASP A 638 -5.85 -10.79 -21.61
C ASP A 638 -6.66 -10.65 -22.91
N VAL A 639 -7.82 -11.33 -23.02
CA VAL A 639 -8.77 -11.17 -24.14
C VAL A 639 -9.40 -9.77 -24.15
N ALA A 640 -9.76 -9.21 -22.98
CA ALA A 640 -10.26 -7.85 -22.87
C ALA A 640 -9.20 -6.80 -23.25
N ASN A 641 -7.94 -7.01 -22.86
CA ASN A 641 -6.80 -6.18 -23.25
C ASN A 641 -6.53 -6.24 -24.76
N GLN A 642 -6.62 -7.42 -25.38
CA GLN A 642 -6.55 -7.59 -26.82
C GLN A 642 -7.64 -6.79 -27.54
N TYR A 643 -8.90 -6.91 -27.09
CA TYR A 643 -10.04 -6.18 -27.65
C TYR A 643 -9.91 -4.65 -27.49
N ASN A 644 -9.44 -4.18 -26.32
CA ASN A 644 -9.15 -2.76 -26.08
C ASN A 644 -8.00 -2.24 -26.97
N SER A 645 -6.98 -3.06 -27.26
CA SER A 645 -5.91 -2.71 -28.20
C SER A 645 -6.44 -2.50 -29.63
N ASP A 646 -7.33 -3.39 -30.09
CA ASP A 646 -7.91 -3.29 -31.45
C ASP A 646 -8.96 -2.18 -31.56
N LEU A 647 -9.72 -1.89 -30.49
CA LEU A 647 -10.54 -0.68 -30.38
C LEU A 647 -9.69 0.58 -30.47
N LYS A 648 -8.55 0.65 -29.76
CA LYS A 648 -7.65 1.82 -29.76
C LYS A 648 -7.10 2.11 -31.16
N LYS A 649 -6.59 1.09 -31.87
CA LYS A 649 -6.14 1.21 -33.27
C LYS A 649 -7.26 1.75 -34.18
N LYS A 650 -8.49 1.28 -33.98
CA LYS A 650 -9.66 1.71 -34.76
C LYS A 650 -10.07 3.16 -34.47
N VAL A 651 -9.89 3.64 -33.24
CA VAL A 651 -10.04 5.07 -32.88
C VAL A 651 -8.93 5.91 -33.51
N GLU A 652 -7.69 5.42 -33.51
CA GLU A 652 -6.55 6.07 -34.17
C GLU A 652 -6.77 6.19 -35.69
N GLU A 653 -7.18 5.12 -36.39
CA GLU A 653 -7.58 5.15 -37.81
C GLU A 653 -8.71 6.16 -38.11
N LEU A 654 -9.74 6.21 -37.26
CA LEU A 654 -10.86 7.13 -37.44
C LEU A 654 -10.45 8.59 -37.20
N THR A 655 -9.52 8.82 -36.28
CA THR A 655 -8.95 10.14 -35.99
C THR A 655 -8.10 10.64 -37.17
N GLU A 656 -7.27 9.75 -37.75
CA GLU A 656 -6.48 10.06 -38.94
C GLU A 656 -7.38 10.41 -40.15
N ARG A 657 -8.41 9.61 -40.42
CA ARG A 657 -9.41 9.89 -41.48
C ARG A 657 -10.19 11.19 -41.24
N LEU A 658 -10.47 11.54 -39.98
CA LEU A 658 -11.12 12.82 -39.63
C LEU A 658 -10.17 14.00 -39.91
N ASN A 659 -8.89 13.87 -39.57
CA ASN A 659 -7.88 14.89 -39.88
C ASN A 659 -7.70 15.08 -41.39
N GLU A 660 -7.65 14.00 -42.19
CA GLU A 660 -7.65 14.10 -43.65
C GLU A 660 -8.92 14.77 -44.22
N ALA A 661 -10.07 14.56 -43.60
CA ALA A 661 -11.31 15.20 -44.01
C ALA A 661 -11.32 16.70 -43.66
N LEU A 662 -10.69 17.08 -42.54
CA LEU A 662 -10.52 18.47 -42.13
C LEU A 662 -9.50 19.22 -43.00
N THR A 663 -8.38 18.61 -43.39
CA THR A 663 -7.43 19.24 -44.33
C THR A 663 -8.08 19.44 -45.69
N ARG A 664 -8.72 18.40 -46.25
CA ARG A 664 -9.49 18.51 -47.51
C ARG A 664 -10.62 19.55 -47.44
N LYS A 665 -11.27 19.72 -46.28
CA LYS A 665 -12.25 20.80 -46.07
C LYS A 665 -11.59 22.18 -46.09
N SER A 666 -10.38 22.35 -45.53
CA SER A 666 -9.65 23.62 -45.56
C SER A 666 -9.15 23.99 -46.97
N GLU A 667 -8.68 23.01 -47.75
CA GLU A 667 -8.31 23.17 -49.17
C GLU A 667 -9.54 23.57 -50.02
N ASN A 668 -10.68 22.93 -49.80
CA ASN A 668 -11.95 23.29 -50.44
C ASN A 668 -12.41 24.71 -50.05
N ALA A 669 -12.25 25.12 -48.78
CA ALA A 669 -12.56 26.49 -48.36
C ALA A 669 -11.62 27.52 -49.02
N GLN A 670 -10.32 27.21 -49.15
CA GLN A 670 -9.35 28.07 -49.81
C GLN A 670 -9.64 28.24 -51.31
N THR A 671 -10.00 27.16 -52.01
CA THR A 671 -10.38 27.22 -53.43
C THR A 671 -11.72 27.92 -53.65
N LEU A 672 -12.68 27.77 -52.73
CA LEU A 672 -13.95 28.51 -52.78
C LEU A 672 -13.72 30.01 -52.61
N GLY A 673 -12.88 30.43 -51.66
CA GLY A 673 -12.48 31.84 -51.52
C GLY A 673 -11.72 32.40 -52.73
N GLN A 674 -10.96 31.57 -53.45
CA GLN A 674 -10.34 31.98 -54.73
C GLN A 674 -11.40 32.20 -55.84
N LEU A 675 -12.46 31.39 -55.87
CA LEU A 675 -13.57 31.55 -56.81
C LEU A 675 -14.42 32.79 -56.48
N GLU A 676 -14.67 33.08 -55.20
CA GLU A 676 -15.34 34.32 -54.77
C GLU A 676 -14.57 35.57 -55.21
N ASN A 677 -13.24 35.59 -55.03
CA ASN A 677 -12.39 36.68 -55.52
C ASN A 677 -12.44 36.84 -57.05
N GLN A 678 -12.57 35.73 -57.81
CA GLN A 678 -12.77 35.79 -59.26
C GLN A 678 -14.16 36.35 -59.61
N ILE A 679 -15.23 35.91 -58.94
CA ILE A 679 -16.58 36.45 -59.12
C ILE A 679 -16.59 37.97 -58.84
N ASP A 680 -15.97 38.43 -57.77
CA ASP A 680 -15.86 39.86 -57.45
C ASP A 680 -15.06 40.66 -58.50
N SER A 681 -14.07 40.06 -59.17
CA SER A 681 -13.41 40.71 -60.32
C SER A 681 -14.36 40.84 -61.51
N LEU A 682 -15.09 39.77 -61.87
CA LEU A 682 -16.03 39.75 -62.99
C LEU A 682 -17.25 40.64 -62.76
N VAL A 683 -17.71 40.78 -61.51
CA VAL A 683 -18.76 41.72 -61.08
C VAL A 683 -18.34 43.17 -61.31
N ARG A 684 -17.10 43.52 -60.92
CA ARG A 684 -16.53 44.86 -61.16
C ARG A 684 -16.31 45.13 -62.66
N GLU A 685 -15.85 44.14 -63.43
CA GLU A 685 -15.75 44.27 -64.90
C GLU A 685 -17.11 44.48 -65.56
N ARG A 686 -18.13 43.72 -65.16
CA ARG A 686 -19.53 43.88 -65.60
C ARG A 686 -20.07 45.27 -65.28
N GLU A 687 -19.77 45.81 -64.11
CA GLU A 687 -20.20 47.16 -63.70
C GLU A 687 -19.49 48.26 -64.47
N ASN A 688 -18.18 48.12 -64.72
CA ASN A 688 -17.43 49.00 -65.61
C ASN A 688 -18.03 49.00 -67.04
N LEU A 689 -18.25 47.81 -67.62
CA LEU A 689 -18.88 47.64 -68.94
C LEU A 689 -20.33 48.19 -68.97
N SER A 690 -21.08 48.07 -67.87
CA SER A 690 -22.41 48.66 -67.76
C SER A 690 -22.38 50.20 -67.70
N SER A 691 -21.32 50.78 -67.13
CA SER A 691 -21.12 52.24 -67.13
C SER A 691 -20.74 52.76 -68.52
N GLU A 692 -19.92 52.01 -69.26
CA GLU A 692 -19.55 52.32 -70.65
C GLU A 692 -20.75 52.14 -71.61
N ALA A 693 -21.56 51.10 -71.42
CA ALA A 693 -22.82 50.94 -72.13
C ALA A 693 -23.83 52.09 -71.84
N TYR A 694 -23.77 52.69 -70.64
CA TYR A 694 -24.60 53.84 -70.29
C TYR A 694 -24.10 55.14 -70.96
N THR A 695 -22.78 55.41 -70.97
CA THR A 695 -22.23 56.59 -71.67
C THR A 695 -22.48 56.50 -73.17
N LEU A 696 -22.22 55.34 -73.80
CA LEU A 696 -22.50 55.10 -75.23
C LEU A 696 -24.00 55.23 -75.56
N ARG A 697 -24.90 54.89 -74.64
CA ARG A 697 -26.36 55.09 -74.82
C ARG A 697 -26.73 56.58 -74.79
N GLU A 698 -26.16 57.36 -73.89
CA GLU A 698 -26.42 58.80 -73.80
C GLU A 698 -25.75 59.56 -74.97
N GLU A 699 -24.63 59.08 -75.52
CA GLU A 699 -24.06 59.57 -76.78
C GLU A 699 -24.95 59.25 -77.99
N ASN A 700 -25.46 58.02 -78.11
CA ASN A 700 -26.43 57.67 -79.15
C ASN A 700 -27.68 58.57 -79.09
N LYS A 701 -28.16 58.89 -77.89
CA LYS A 701 -29.28 59.81 -77.66
C LYS A 701 -28.97 61.24 -78.11
N LYS A 702 -27.74 61.75 -77.91
CA LYS A 702 -27.29 63.03 -78.49
C LYS A 702 -27.28 62.98 -80.03
N ILE A 703 -26.72 61.92 -80.62
CA ILE A 703 -26.70 61.72 -82.08
C ILE A 703 -28.12 61.65 -82.65
N ILE A 704 -29.07 61.04 -81.94
CA ILE A 704 -30.50 61.03 -82.31
C ILE A 704 -31.11 62.44 -82.24
N GLN A 705 -30.78 63.25 -81.25
CA GLN A 705 -31.23 64.65 -81.18
C GLN A 705 -30.61 65.53 -82.29
N GLU A 706 -29.34 65.32 -82.64
CA GLU A 706 -28.69 66.01 -83.76
C GLU A 706 -29.28 65.59 -85.11
N LYS A 707 -29.53 64.29 -85.30
CA LYS A 707 -30.27 63.78 -86.46
C LYS A 707 -31.69 64.34 -86.53
N GLY A 708 -32.35 64.55 -85.39
CA GLY A 708 -33.66 65.23 -85.31
C GLY A 708 -33.59 66.64 -85.88
N LYS A 709 -32.68 67.47 -85.37
CA LYS A 709 -32.46 68.85 -85.86
C LYS A 709 -32.12 68.90 -87.36
N LEU A 710 -31.23 68.00 -87.83
CA LEU A 710 -30.91 67.87 -89.26
C LEU A 710 -32.10 67.41 -90.11
N SER A 711 -33.06 66.68 -89.53
CA SER A 711 -34.31 66.30 -90.19
C SER A 711 -35.29 67.47 -90.26
N GLU A 712 -35.39 68.29 -89.20
CA GLU A 712 -36.15 69.55 -89.21
C GLU A 712 -35.58 70.55 -90.24
N GLU A 713 -34.26 70.67 -90.37
CA GLU A 713 -33.62 71.48 -91.41
C GLU A 713 -33.90 70.94 -92.82
N LEU A 714 -33.88 69.61 -93.03
CA LEU A 714 -34.25 68.98 -94.30
C LEU A 714 -35.73 69.16 -94.66
N GLU A 715 -36.63 69.07 -93.67
CA GLU A 715 -38.06 69.31 -93.86
C GLU A 715 -38.33 70.79 -94.17
N LYS A 716 -37.61 71.71 -93.53
CA LYS A 716 -37.63 73.14 -93.85
C LYS A 716 -37.18 73.42 -95.29
N ILE A 717 -36.04 72.85 -95.73
CA ILE A 717 -35.58 72.93 -97.13
C ILE A 717 -36.60 72.29 -98.09
N THR A 718 -37.32 71.25 -97.66
CA THR A 718 -38.38 70.62 -98.45
C THR A 718 -39.64 71.52 -98.53
N SER A 719 -39.97 72.28 -97.50
CA SER A 719 -41.06 73.28 -97.56
C SER A 719 -40.71 74.48 -98.46
N GLU A 720 -39.44 74.90 -98.52
CA GLU A 720 -38.98 75.91 -99.47
C GLU A 720 -39.06 75.42 -100.94
N LYS A 721 -38.91 74.11 -101.17
CA LYS A 721 -39.02 73.47 -102.48
C LYS A 721 -40.44 73.49 -103.05
N ASP A 722 -41.49 73.52 -102.23
CA ASP A 722 -42.86 73.65 -102.73
C ASP A 722 -43.15 75.04 -103.30
N GLY A 723 -42.45 76.08 -102.81
CA GLY A 723 -42.43 77.41 -103.44
C GLY A 723 -41.84 77.39 -104.86
N TRP A 724 -40.99 76.41 -105.19
CA TRP A 724 -40.37 76.25 -106.51
C TRP A 724 -41.36 75.70 -107.56
N LEU A 725 -42.38 74.93 -107.15
CA LEU A 725 -43.41 74.42 -108.06
C LEU A 725 -44.26 75.56 -108.68
N VAL A 726 -44.56 76.60 -107.90
CA VAL A 726 -45.30 77.79 -108.37
C VAL A 726 -44.51 78.58 -109.42
N LEU A 727 -43.17 78.63 -109.30
CA LEU A 727 -42.30 79.23 -110.31
C LEU A 727 -42.24 78.40 -111.60
N LYS A 728 -42.33 77.08 -111.51
CA LYS A 728 -42.31 76.19 -112.68
C LYS A 728 -43.54 76.40 -113.59
N GLU A 729 -44.73 76.53 -113.02
CA GLU A 729 -45.96 76.75 -113.79
C GLU A 729 -45.97 78.12 -114.52
N GLN A 730 -45.32 79.14 -113.94
CA GLN A 730 -45.10 80.42 -114.62
C GLN A 730 -44.11 80.30 -115.80
N SER A 731 -43.11 79.41 -115.71
CA SER A 731 -42.15 79.15 -116.78
C SER A 731 -42.82 78.54 -118.03
N GLU A 732 -43.66 77.52 -117.87
CA GLU A 732 -44.33 76.85 -118.99
C GLU A 732 -45.34 77.77 -119.74
N ASN A 733 -45.86 78.80 -119.05
CA ASN A 733 -46.70 79.85 -119.63
C ASN A 733 -45.88 80.89 -120.43
N LEU A 734 -44.66 81.20 -119.98
CA LEU A 734 -43.70 82.03 -120.73
C LEU A 734 -43.17 81.31 -121.98
N GLU A 735 -42.91 80.01 -121.90
CA GLU A 735 -42.35 79.23 -123.02
C GLU A 735 -43.30 79.16 -124.23
N LYS A 736 -44.61 79.02 -123.99
CA LYS A 736 -45.64 79.13 -125.04
C LYS A 736 -45.71 80.52 -125.69
N LYS A 737 -45.31 81.59 -125.00
CA LYS A 737 -45.22 82.95 -125.59
C LYS A 737 -43.93 83.12 -126.40
N LEU A 738 -42.83 82.52 -125.97
CA LEU A 738 -41.55 82.52 -126.68
C LEU A 738 -41.61 81.77 -128.03
N GLN A 739 -42.48 80.78 -128.18
CA GLN A 739 -42.75 80.10 -129.46
C GLN A 739 -43.44 80.98 -130.53
N MET A 740 -44.16 82.05 -130.15
CA MET A 740 -44.64 83.03 -131.15
C MET A 740 -43.58 84.10 -131.42
N MET A 741 -42.89 84.55 -130.38
CA MET A 741 -41.84 85.58 -130.47
C MET A 741 -40.64 85.16 -131.34
N THR A 742 -40.43 83.85 -131.52
CA THR A 742 -39.37 83.32 -132.40
C THR A 742 -39.63 83.57 -133.89
N ALA A 743 -40.88 83.82 -134.32
CA ALA A 743 -41.18 84.16 -135.71
C ALA A 743 -40.91 85.66 -136.04
N GLU A 744 -40.96 86.54 -135.05
CA GLU A 744 -40.64 87.97 -135.21
C GLU A 744 -39.14 88.26 -135.03
N LYS A 745 -38.43 87.37 -134.30
CA LYS A 745 -36.99 87.45 -134.04
C LYS A 745 -36.13 87.57 -135.30
N ASP A 746 -36.50 86.87 -136.37
CA ASP A 746 -35.76 86.89 -137.65
C ASP A 746 -35.81 88.26 -138.35
N HIS A 747 -36.74 89.15 -137.95
CA HIS A 747 -36.80 90.53 -138.46
C HIS A 747 -36.09 91.55 -137.55
N ILE A 748 -35.72 91.16 -136.32
CA ILE A 748 -35.08 92.04 -135.32
C ILE A 748 -33.55 91.84 -135.26
N SER A 749 -33.02 90.80 -135.92
CA SER A 749 -31.57 90.54 -136.03
C SER A 749 -30.75 91.65 -136.72
N THR A 750 -31.39 92.68 -137.27
CA THR A 750 -30.77 93.88 -137.87
C THR A 750 -30.83 95.13 -136.99
N LEU A 751 -31.41 95.06 -135.78
CA LEU A 751 -31.56 96.21 -134.85
C LEU A 751 -30.69 96.10 -133.58
N LEU A 752 -29.73 95.18 -133.55
CA LEU A 752 -28.80 95.00 -132.43
C LEU A 752 -27.71 96.10 -132.34
N GLU A 753 -27.56 96.95 -133.36
CA GLU A 753 -26.50 97.97 -133.43
C GLU A 753 -26.85 99.30 -132.73
N SER A 754 -28.08 99.48 -132.22
CA SER A 754 -28.48 100.74 -131.56
C SER A 754 -28.31 100.72 -130.02
N GLU A 755 -27.09 100.98 -129.60
CA GLU A 755 -26.74 101.84 -128.45
C GLU A 755 -27.37 101.56 -127.06
N GLN A 756 -26.69 100.72 -126.25
CA GLN A 756 -25.80 101.14 -125.14
C GLN A 756 -26.20 102.27 -124.14
N ALA A 757 -27.33 102.96 -124.30
CA ALA A 757 -27.66 104.23 -123.63
C ALA A 757 -28.40 104.16 -122.27
N HIS A 758 -28.68 102.99 -121.70
CA HIS A 758 -29.57 102.84 -120.52
C HIS A 758 -28.95 102.15 -119.28
N ARG A 759 -27.63 102.09 -119.15
CA ARG A 759 -26.95 101.57 -117.94
C ARG A 759 -26.91 102.51 -116.72
N SER A 760 -27.56 103.68 -116.77
CA SER A 760 -27.33 104.80 -115.83
C SER A 760 -28.49 105.17 -114.89
N LEU A 761 -29.74 104.75 -115.13
CA LEU A 761 -30.91 105.36 -114.48
C LEU A 761 -31.39 104.69 -113.17
N VAL A 762 -31.34 103.35 -113.07
CA VAL A 762 -31.98 102.62 -111.95
C VAL A 762 -31.21 102.73 -110.63
N ARG A 763 -29.94 103.17 -110.67
CA ARG A 763 -29.08 103.35 -109.48
C ARG A 763 -29.62 104.40 -108.48
N THR A 764 -30.60 105.21 -108.88
CA THR A 764 -31.12 106.35 -108.11
C THR A 764 -32.39 106.04 -107.31
N GLN A 765 -33.08 104.92 -107.56
CA GLN A 765 -34.44 104.70 -107.03
C GLN A 765 -34.55 104.01 -105.66
N LEU A 766 -33.52 103.26 -105.22
CA LEU A 766 -33.57 102.53 -103.94
C LEU A 766 -33.10 103.34 -102.71
N TYR A 767 -32.70 104.60 -102.90
CA TYR A 767 -32.27 105.48 -101.79
C TYR A 767 -33.44 106.17 -101.05
N HIS A 768 -34.70 105.87 -101.39
CA HIS A 768 -35.89 106.57 -100.87
C HIS A 768 -36.67 105.76 -99.80
N LEU A 769 -36.36 104.49 -99.57
CA LEU A 769 -37.12 103.60 -98.67
C LEU A 769 -36.39 103.30 -97.34
N LEU A 770 -35.87 104.34 -96.70
CA LEU A 770 -35.25 104.29 -95.37
C LEU A 770 -35.82 105.33 -94.37
N GLU A 771 -36.97 105.95 -94.68
CA GLU A 771 -37.45 107.15 -93.97
C GLU A 771 -38.94 107.12 -93.57
N GLN A 772 -39.52 105.94 -93.26
CA GLN A 772 -40.95 105.91 -92.84
C GLN A 772 -41.41 104.76 -91.90
N ALA A 773 -40.75 104.56 -90.75
CA ALA A 773 -41.40 103.97 -89.56
C ALA A 773 -40.56 104.19 -88.27
N GLY A 774 -41.18 104.59 -87.16
CA GLY A 774 -40.51 104.62 -85.85
C GLY A 774 -41.39 105.06 -84.66
N SER A 775 -41.04 104.55 -83.47
CA SER A 775 -41.52 104.91 -82.11
C SER A 775 -42.92 104.45 -81.65
N SER A 776 -42.97 103.63 -80.58
CA SER A 776 -43.58 103.93 -79.25
C SER A 776 -43.94 102.67 -78.40
N VAL A 777 -44.13 102.84 -77.06
CA VAL A 777 -44.75 101.90 -76.06
C VAL A 777 -43.91 100.67 -75.63
N SER A 778 -43.83 100.16 -74.36
CA SER A 778 -44.13 100.64 -72.98
C SER A 778 -43.58 99.65 -71.90
N ASP A 779 -43.63 100.01 -70.59
CA ASP A 779 -43.13 99.26 -69.40
C ASP A 779 -43.97 98.06 -68.89
N SER A 780 -43.29 97.06 -68.27
CA SER A 780 -43.65 96.28 -67.05
C SER A 780 -42.61 95.13 -66.85
N ASN A 781 -41.82 94.98 -65.78
CA ASN A 781 -42.10 94.77 -64.34
C ASN A 781 -42.80 93.44 -63.98
N GLU A 782 -42.11 92.53 -63.27
CA GLU A 782 -42.72 91.65 -62.25
C GLU A 782 -41.66 90.98 -61.33
N GLU A 783 -42.07 90.65 -60.11
CA GLU A 783 -41.27 89.98 -59.06
C GLU A 783 -41.52 88.46 -59.08
N TYR A 784 -40.62 87.64 -58.52
CA TYR A 784 -40.93 86.24 -58.21
C TYR A 784 -40.35 85.82 -56.86
N ASP A 785 -41.19 85.21 -56.02
CA ASP A 785 -41.14 85.48 -54.58
C ASP A 785 -40.51 84.37 -53.71
N SER A 786 -39.73 84.86 -52.75
CA SER A 786 -39.05 84.33 -51.55
C SER A 786 -39.44 82.97 -50.95
N LEU A 787 -40.63 82.43 -51.21
CA LEU A 787 -41.24 81.35 -50.42
C LEU A 787 -40.48 80.01 -50.54
N ASN A 788 -40.11 79.62 -51.77
CA ASN A 788 -39.48 78.32 -52.03
C ASN A 788 -38.07 78.19 -51.42
N LEU A 789 -37.33 79.30 -51.33
CA LEU A 789 -36.01 79.33 -50.68
C LEU A 789 -36.13 79.17 -49.15
N LEU A 790 -37.17 79.75 -48.55
CA LEU A 790 -37.44 79.62 -47.12
C LEU A 790 -37.88 78.19 -46.75
N GLN A 791 -38.60 77.50 -47.65
CA GLN A 791 -39.02 76.12 -47.43
C GLN A 791 -37.82 75.15 -47.45
N MET A 792 -36.97 75.19 -48.48
CA MET A 792 -35.75 74.37 -48.54
C MET A 792 -34.79 74.63 -47.36
N ALA A 793 -34.68 75.88 -46.90
CA ALA A 793 -33.84 76.21 -45.75
C ALA A 793 -34.34 75.56 -44.44
N ASN A 794 -35.65 75.55 -44.20
CA ASN A 794 -36.25 74.88 -43.04
C ASN A 794 -36.11 73.35 -43.13
N GLU A 795 -36.23 72.77 -44.33
CA GLU A 795 -36.17 71.33 -44.56
C GLU A 795 -34.76 70.77 -44.35
N CYS A 796 -33.72 71.51 -44.75
CA CYS A 796 -32.33 71.20 -44.40
C CYS A 796 -32.05 71.36 -42.89
N LEU A 797 -32.63 72.39 -42.24
CA LEU A 797 -32.42 72.64 -40.81
C LEU A 797 -33.13 71.61 -39.92
N ALA A 798 -34.23 71.01 -40.41
CA ALA A 798 -34.86 69.84 -39.78
C ALA A 798 -33.94 68.61 -39.83
N LYS A 799 -33.41 68.26 -41.01
CA LYS A 799 -32.50 67.13 -41.20
C LYS A 799 -31.23 67.25 -40.37
N MET A 800 -30.61 68.43 -40.31
CA MET A 800 -29.46 68.68 -39.44
C MET A 800 -29.75 68.40 -37.95
N LYS A 801 -30.98 68.65 -37.47
CA LYS A 801 -31.35 68.34 -36.07
C LYS A 801 -31.59 66.85 -35.84
N GLU A 802 -32.17 66.16 -36.81
CA GLU A 802 -32.35 64.71 -36.78
C GLU A 802 -30.99 63.99 -36.78
N GLU A 803 -30.07 64.40 -37.66
CA GLU A 803 -28.67 63.95 -37.68
C GLU A 803 -27.94 64.29 -36.37
N GLN A 804 -28.15 65.49 -35.79
CA GLN A 804 -27.54 65.87 -34.51
C GLN A 804 -28.06 65.03 -33.33
N CYS A 805 -29.34 64.65 -33.31
CA CYS A 805 -29.88 63.74 -32.30
C CYS A 805 -29.35 62.31 -32.46
N LEU A 806 -29.23 61.81 -33.70
CA LEU A 806 -28.63 60.50 -33.98
C LEU A 806 -27.13 60.46 -33.67
N ALA A 807 -26.41 61.56 -33.90
CA ALA A 807 -25.00 61.71 -33.52
C ALA A 807 -24.83 61.59 -32.00
N LEU A 808 -25.60 62.34 -31.21
CA LEU A 808 -25.56 62.26 -29.74
C LEU A 808 -25.92 60.87 -29.22
N GLN A 809 -26.94 60.20 -29.79
CA GLN A 809 -27.30 58.84 -29.39
C GLN A 809 -26.23 57.80 -29.74
N ASN A 810 -25.43 58.04 -30.79
CA ASN A 810 -24.30 57.18 -31.13
C ASN A 810 -23.06 57.51 -30.30
N GLU A 811 -22.83 58.77 -29.93
CA GLU A 811 -21.77 59.20 -29.00
C GLU A 811 -21.99 58.61 -27.59
N GLU A 812 -23.23 58.58 -27.10
CA GLU A 812 -23.61 57.92 -25.85
C GLU A 812 -23.39 56.39 -25.89
N LYS A 813 -23.72 55.73 -27.02
CA LYS A 813 -23.40 54.29 -27.23
C LYS A 813 -21.90 54.03 -27.31
N VAL A 814 -21.12 54.91 -27.95
CA VAL A 814 -19.66 54.80 -28.04
C VAL A 814 -19.05 54.94 -26.64
N LEU A 815 -19.52 55.89 -25.82
CA LEU A 815 -19.10 56.01 -24.42
C LEU A 815 -19.41 54.74 -23.61
N HIS A 816 -20.62 54.18 -23.74
CA HIS A 816 -20.96 52.92 -23.06
C HIS A 816 -20.10 51.74 -23.54
N LEU A 817 -19.84 51.61 -24.84
CA LEU A 817 -18.98 50.56 -25.37
C LEU A 817 -17.52 50.74 -24.94
N GLN A 818 -17.05 51.99 -24.84
CA GLN A 818 -15.70 52.30 -24.38
C GLN A 818 -15.51 52.02 -22.88
N GLN A 819 -16.52 52.31 -22.06
CA GLN A 819 -16.54 51.92 -20.64
C GLN A 819 -16.58 50.40 -20.44
N GLU A 820 -17.33 49.67 -21.27
CA GLU A 820 -17.36 48.21 -21.23
C GLU A 820 -16.04 47.59 -21.71
N VAL A 821 -15.35 48.22 -22.68
CA VAL A 821 -13.98 47.84 -23.07
C VAL A 821 -12.98 48.11 -21.93
N GLU A 822 -12.99 49.29 -21.30
CA GLU A 822 -12.13 49.55 -20.12
C GLU A 822 -12.39 48.53 -19.00
N ARG A 823 -13.66 48.21 -18.71
CA ARG A 823 -14.04 47.19 -17.72
C ARG A 823 -13.52 45.80 -18.06
N LEU A 824 -13.58 45.39 -19.32
CA LEU A 824 -13.06 44.11 -19.80
C LEU A 824 -11.52 44.08 -19.85
N GLU A 825 -10.87 45.21 -20.14
CA GLU A 825 -9.41 45.34 -20.07
C GLU A 825 -8.91 45.28 -18.63
N GLU A 826 -9.59 45.90 -17.67
CA GLU A 826 -9.30 45.75 -16.23
C GLU A 826 -9.53 44.31 -15.72
N GLU A 827 -10.64 43.67 -16.11
CA GLU A 827 -10.95 42.28 -15.73
C GLU A 827 -9.90 41.29 -16.28
N ASN A 828 -9.50 41.47 -17.54
CA ASN A 828 -8.46 40.67 -18.19
C ASN A 828 -7.07 40.94 -17.59
N ALA A 829 -6.74 42.20 -17.27
CA ALA A 829 -5.50 42.56 -16.57
C ALA A 829 -5.42 41.94 -15.17
N ALA A 830 -6.55 41.85 -14.44
CA ALA A 830 -6.63 41.17 -13.16
C ALA A 830 -6.39 39.66 -13.29
N GLN A 831 -7.04 39.00 -14.26
CA GLN A 831 -6.82 37.57 -14.55
C GLN A 831 -5.36 37.28 -14.97
N TYR A 832 -4.74 38.14 -15.78
CA TYR A 832 -3.32 38.02 -16.12
C TYR A 832 -2.38 38.24 -14.92
N ALA A 833 -2.76 39.08 -13.95
CA ALA A 833 -2.01 39.25 -12.71
C ALA A 833 -2.13 38.04 -11.78
N GLU A 834 -3.33 37.47 -11.65
CA GLU A 834 -3.60 36.24 -10.87
C GLU A 834 -2.86 35.03 -11.44
N HIS A 835 -2.99 34.76 -12.75
CA HIS A 835 -2.24 33.70 -13.43
C HIS A 835 -0.72 33.89 -13.32
N ARG A 836 -0.23 35.15 -13.32
CA ARG A 836 1.19 35.44 -13.11
C ARG A 836 1.63 35.17 -11.67
N SER A 837 0.81 35.45 -10.66
CA SER A 837 1.11 35.08 -9.26
C SER A 837 1.18 33.56 -9.13
N LEU A 838 0.13 32.86 -9.56
CA LEU A 838 0.04 31.40 -9.50
C LEU A 838 1.23 30.72 -10.22
N SER A 839 1.66 31.24 -11.36
CA SER A 839 2.85 30.76 -12.07
C SER A 839 4.16 31.00 -11.29
N GLN A 840 4.26 32.13 -10.57
CA GLN A 840 5.41 32.39 -9.69
C GLN A 840 5.38 31.54 -8.42
N ASP A 841 4.20 31.20 -7.90
CA ASP A 841 4.04 30.38 -6.71
C ASP A 841 4.37 28.91 -7.00
N PHE A 842 3.96 28.37 -8.15
CA PHE A 842 4.42 27.05 -8.63
C PHE A 842 5.94 27.00 -8.90
N GLU A 843 6.55 28.06 -9.44
CA GLU A 843 8.00 28.07 -9.68
C GLU A 843 8.79 28.11 -8.36
N LYS A 844 8.29 28.82 -7.32
CA LYS A 844 8.84 28.77 -5.95
C LYS A 844 8.73 27.37 -5.34
N GLU A 845 7.58 26.72 -5.46
CA GLU A 845 7.36 25.35 -4.98
C GLU A 845 8.35 24.37 -5.65
N LYS A 846 8.55 24.50 -6.96
CA LYS A 846 9.52 23.74 -7.76
C LYS A 846 11.00 24.06 -7.47
N ASP A 847 11.31 25.24 -6.94
CA ASP A 847 12.65 25.57 -6.44
C ASP A 847 12.86 25.00 -5.02
N LEU A 848 11.86 25.11 -4.12
CA LEU A 848 11.90 24.52 -2.77
C LEU A 848 12.04 22.99 -2.82
N LEU A 849 11.23 22.31 -3.66
CA LEU A 849 11.32 20.85 -3.86
C LEU A 849 12.67 20.42 -4.47
N ARG A 850 13.41 21.33 -5.11
CA ARG A 850 14.77 21.06 -5.59
C ARG A 850 15.80 21.21 -4.47
N GLU A 851 15.68 22.27 -3.68
CA GLU A 851 16.54 22.52 -2.51
C GLU A 851 16.41 21.40 -1.48
N GLU A 852 15.19 20.92 -1.21
CA GLU A 852 14.92 19.79 -0.32
C GLU A 852 15.50 18.46 -0.88
N LEU A 853 15.35 18.20 -2.18
CA LEU A 853 15.90 17.00 -2.82
C LEU A 853 17.44 17.02 -2.90
N GLU A 854 18.06 18.19 -3.11
CA GLU A 854 19.51 18.38 -3.09
C GLU A 854 20.07 18.29 -1.65
N GLY A 855 19.29 18.72 -0.65
CA GLY A 855 19.54 18.45 0.77
C GLY A 855 19.56 16.96 1.11
N VAL A 856 18.50 16.21 0.74
CA VAL A 856 18.41 14.76 0.96
C VAL A 856 19.53 14.00 0.23
N LEU A 857 19.95 14.44 -0.95
CA LEU A 857 21.13 13.88 -1.63
C LEU A 857 22.44 14.16 -0.87
N SER A 858 22.60 15.37 -0.32
CA SER A 858 23.77 15.75 0.49
C SER A 858 23.86 14.96 1.79
N GLU A 859 22.73 14.77 2.48
CA GLU A 859 22.64 13.94 3.70
C GLU A 859 22.94 12.46 3.39
N LYS A 860 22.43 11.94 2.27
CA LYS A 860 22.75 10.59 1.79
C LYS A 860 24.25 10.42 1.50
N GLU A 861 24.90 11.41 0.89
CA GLU A 861 26.36 11.35 0.64
C GLU A 861 27.17 11.41 1.94
N ALA A 862 26.76 12.21 2.93
CA ALA A 862 27.36 12.23 4.27
C ALA A 862 27.19 10.88 4.98
N LEU A 863 25.97 10.34 5.05
CA LEU A 863 25.70 9.02 5.64
C LEU A 863 26.48 7.89 4.93
N GLN A 864 26.66 7.98 3.61
CA GLN A 864 27.47 7.02 2.85
C GLN A 864 28.97 7.12 3.20
N HIS A 865 29.47 8.32 3.52
CA HIS A 865 30.84 8.51 4.04
C HIS A 865 30.99 7.91 5.44
N ASP A 866 30.06 8.20 6.35
CA ASP A 866 30.08 7.70 7.73
C ASP A 866 29.99 6.16 7.79
N ILE A 867 29.14 5.55 6.95
CA ILE A 867 29.07 4.09 6.77
C ILE A 867 30.41 3.52 6.29
N GLN A 868 31.18 4.25 5.48
CA GLN A 868 32.49 3.80 5.02
C GLN A 868 33.58 3.95 6.10
N GLU A 869 33.55 5.00 6.92
CA GLU A 869 34.44 5.10 8.10
C GLU A 869 34.13 4.00 9.13
N LEU A 870 32.85 3.74 9.40
CA LEU A 870 32.40 2.74 10.37
C LEU A 870 32.75 1.31 9.90
N LYS A 871 32.68 1.03 8.58
CA LYS A 871 33.25 -0.19 7.98
C LYS A 871 34.76 -0.29 8.23
N ASN A 872 35.52 0.76 7.94
CA ASN A 872 36.98 0.76 8.13
C ASN A 872 37.37 0.54 9.60
N ALA A 873 36.60 1.11 10.55
CA ALA A 873 36.76 0.87 11.98
C ALA A 873 36.43 -0.59 12.36
N SER A 874 35.33 -1.14 11.85
CA SER A 874 34.93 -2.52 12.16
C SER A 874 35.93 -3.57 11.66
N GLU A 875 36.50 -3.40 10.46
CA GLU A 875 37.51 -4.32 9.92
C GLU A 875 38.83 -4.20 10.71
N LYS A 876 39.20 -3.00 11.18
CA LYS A 876 40.34 -2.81 12.09
C LYS A 876 40.14 -3.59 13.40
N THR A 877 38.99 -3.46 14.05
CA THR A 877 38.67 -4.21 15.29
C THR A 877 38.57 -5.71 15.04
N ARG A 878 38.12 -6.14 13.85
CA ARG A 878 38.09 -7.55 13.44
C ARG A 878 39.50 -8.14 13.29
N ILE A 879 40.44 -7.40 12.70
CA ILE A 879 41.86 -7.79 12.64
C ILE A 879 42.45 -7.88 14.05
N GLU A 880 42.21 -6.87 14.90
CA GLU A 880 42.65 -6.87 16.31
C GLU A 880 42.09 -8.08 17.09
N ASN A 881 40.84 -8.48 16.82
CA ASN A 881 40.23 -9.68 17.40
C ASN A 881 40.80 -10.99 16.82
N GLN A 882 41.19 -11.04 15.54
CA GLN A 882 41.85 -12.21 14.95
C GLN A 882 43.25 -12.42 15.53
N ASP A 883 44.03 -11.35 15.73
CA ASP A 883 45.31 -11.40 16.42
C ASP A 883 45.16 -11.90 17.87
N LEU A 884 44.11 -11.45 18.59
CA LEU A 884 43.80 -11.94 19.93
C LEU A 884 43.42 -13.43 19.95
N LEU A 885 42.59 -13.88 19.00
CA LEU A 885 42.22 -15.29 18.87
C LEU A 885 43.43 -16.18 18.55
N ALA A 886 44.33 -15.74 17.66
CA ALA A 886 45.56 -16.47 17.36
C ALA A 886 46.47 -16.61 18.59
N ASN A 887 46.57 -15.57 19.42
CA ASN A 887 47.29 -15.63 20.71
C ASN A 887 46.63 -16.63 21.69
N ILE A 888 45.30 -16.65 21.77
CA ILE A 888 44.55 -17.60 22.61
C ILE A 888 44.74 -19.05 22.12
N GLU A 889 44.75 -19.27 20.81
CA GLU A 889 44.98 -20.58 20.21
C GLU A 889 46.42 -21.07 20.45
N GLU A 890 47.42 -20.20 20.32
CA GLU A 890 48.82 -20.52 20.65
C GLU A 890 48.99 -20.89 22.15
N ILE A 891 48.26 -20.22 23.05
CA ILE A 891 48.23 -20.56 24.49
C ILE A 891 47.53 -21.90 24.72
N THR A 892 46.41 -22.15 24.04
CA THR A 892 45.64 -23.41 24.14
C THR A 892 46.46 -24.61 23.64
N GLN A 893 47.17 -24.47 22.50
CA GLN A 893 48.07 -25.52 21.99
C GLN A 893 49.24 -25.81 22.95
N LYS A 894 49.79 -24.78 23.62
CA LYS A 894 50.81 -24.98 24.68
C LYS A 894 50.25 -25.76 25.87
N LEU A 895 49.02 -25.47 26.30
CA LEU A 895 48.35 -26.22 27.37
C LEU A 895 48.12 -27.69 26.98
N ALA A 896 47.56 -27.95 25.79
CA ALA A 896 47.33 -29.31 25.28
C ALA A 896 48.64 -30.12 25.12
N PHE A 897 49.76 -29.46 24.81
CA PHE A 897 51.08 -30.10 24.77
C PHE A 897 51.56 -30.53 26.16
N TYR A 898 51.38 -29.70 27.20
CA TYR A 898 51.69 -30.09 28.58
C TYR A 898 50.76 -31.20 29.09
N GLU A 899 49.48 -31.14 28.76
CA GLU A 899 48.48 -32.15 29.13
C GLU A 899 48.79 -33.52 28.49
N SER A 900 49.15 -33.53 27.21
CA SER A 900 49.63 -34.73 26.50
C SER A 900 50.88 -35.32 27.17
N GLN A 901 51.84 -34.48 27.58
CA GLN A 901 53.07 -34.90 28.25
C GLN A 901 52.82 -35.51 29.65
N VAL A 902 51.76 -35.08 30.35
CA VAL A 902 51.31 -35.72 31.61
C VAL A 902 50.65 -37.08 31.32
N GLN A 903 49.80 -37.15 30.29
CA GLN A 903 49.05 -38.37 29.96
C GLN A 903 49.95 -39.48 29.38
N GLU A 904 51.02 -39.12 28.67
CA GLU A 904 52.00 -40.09 28.15
C GLU A 904 52.81 -40.77 29.27
N GLN A 905 53.05 -40.08 30.40
CA GLN A 905 53.69 -40.68 31.57
C GLN A 905 52.81 -41.73 32.27
N GLN A 906 51.49 -41.71 32.07
CA GLN A 906 50.56 -42.67 32.71
C GLN A 906 50.42 -44.00 31.96
N LYS A 907 50.83 -44.11 30.69
CA LYS A 907 50.71 -45.35 29.91
C LYS A 907 51.95 -46.26 29.95
N GLY A 908 53.00 -45.86 30.65
CA GLY A 908 54.31 -46.54 30.69
C GLY A 908 54.54 -47.48 31.88
N SER A 909 53.55 -48.28 32.30
CA SER A 909 53.71 -49.16 33.47
C SER A 909 53.27 -50.62 33.24
N GLU A 910 54.23 -51.46 32.84
CA GLU A 910 54.13 -52.94 32.82
C GLU A 910 53.93 -53.58 34.23
N LYS A 911 53.73 -52.77 35.27
CA LYS A 911 53.77 -53.20 36.68
C LYS A 911 52.44 -53.75 37.22
N GLN A 912 51.32 -53.54 36.53
CA GLN A 912 50.00 -53.88 37.08
C GLN A 912 49.65 -55.37 36.87
N ASP A 913 50.01 -55.93 35.72
CA ASP A 913 49.85 -57.37 35.45
C ASP A 913 50.84 -58.22 36.28
N ASP A 914 52.10 -57.75 36.41
CA ASP A 914 53.09 -58.32 37.34
C ASP A 914 52.57 -58.33 38.79
N LEU A 915 51.88 -57.28 39.24
CA LEU A 915 51.31 -57.23 40.59
C LEU A 915 50.20 -58.28 40.80
N ASN A 916 49.32 -58.46 39.82
CA ASN A 916 48.26 -59.47 39.86
C ASN A 916 48.85 -60.90 39.89
N PHE A 917 49.85 -61.18 39.06
CA PHE A 917 50.53 -62.47 39.06
C PHE A 917 51.27 -62.74 40.38
N ILE A 918 51.93 -61.72 40.95
CA ILE A 918 52.58 -61.82 42.27
C ILE A 918 51.53 -62.02 43.38
N LEU A 919 50.36 -61.38 43.32
CA LEU A 919 49.27 -61.57 44.29
C LEU A 919 48.71 -63.00 44.26
N GLU A 920 48.43 -63.56 43.08
CA GLU A 920 47.94 -64.94 42.95
C GLU A 920 49.00 -65.98 43.37
N GLN A 921 50.29 -65.69 43.10
CA GLN A 921 51.40 -66.48 43.66
C GLN A 921 51.48 -66.35 45.19
N LYS A 922 51.20 -65.19 45.77
CA LYS A 922 51.24 -64.99 47.23
C LYS A 922 50.04 -65.60 47.95
N GLU A 923 48.86 -65.60 47.36
CA GLU A 923 47.69 -66.34 47.88
C GLU A 923 47.93 -67.86 47.90
N THR A 924 48.56 -68.41 46.87
CA THR A 924 48.89 -69.84 46.81
C THR A 924 50.02 -70.23 47.78
N GLU A 925 51.05 -69.39 47.94
CA GLU A 925 52.05 -69.55 49.00
C GLU A 925 51.43 -69.45 50.41
N LEU A 926 50.53 -68.51 50.68
CA LEU A 926 49.82 -68.39 51.96
C LEU A 926 48.97 -69.62 52.28
N ARG A 927 48.37 -70.24 51.25
CA ARG A 927 47.59 -71.48 51.39
C ARG A 927 48.49 -72.65 51.81
N ASN A 928 49.63 -72.81 51.14
CA ASN A 928 50.62 -73.85 51.49
C ASN A 928 51.21 -73.65 52.90
N VAL A 929 51.60 -72.42 53.28
CA VAL A 929 52.13 -72.14 54.63
C VAL A 929 51.11 -72.43 55.73
N LYS A 930 49.80 -72.21 55.47
CA LYS A 930 48.71 -72.54 56.39
C LYS A 930 48.55 -74.05 56.61
N ASP A 931 48.78 -74.85 55.57
CA ASP A 931 48.73 -76.32 55.64
C ASP A 931 50.02 -76.93 56.25
N GLU A 932 51.18 -76.30 56.03
CA GLU A 932 52.44 -76.66 56.72
C GLU A 932 52.38 -76.36 58.23
N LEU A 933 51.84 -75.20 58.64
CA LEU A 933 51.59 -74.87 60.06
C LEU A 933 50.60 -75.85 60.71
N SER A 934 49.62 -76.33 59.94
CA SER A 934 48.68 -77.37 60.37
C SER A 934 49.33 -78.75 60.53
N SER A 935 50.39 -79.04 59.76
CA SER A 935 51.17 -80.28 59.85
C SER A 935 52.17 -80.25 61.01
N LEU A 936 52.91 -79.14 61.18
CA LEU A 936 53.95 -78.99 62.22
C LEU A 936 53.37 -79.04 63.65
N LYS A 937 52.10 -78.63 63.81
CA LYS A 937 51.37 -78.72 65.09
C LYS A 937 51.13 -80.17 65.55
N ASN A 938 51.12 -81.14 64.64
CA ASN A 938 50.85 -82.55 64.93
C ASN A 938 52.12 -83.40 65.13
N SER A 939 53.32 -82.81 65.05
CA SER A 939 54.60 -83.54 65.12
C SER A 939 55.45 -83.21 66.36
N MET A 940 54.86 -82.60 67.40
CA MET A 940 55.58 -82.15 68.61
C MET A 940 55.01 -82.73 69.92
N GLU A 941 54.40 -83.92 69.86
CA GLU A 941 53.84 -84.64 71.02
C GLU A 941 54.24 -86.13 71.03
N THR A 942 55.51 -86.45 71.30
CA THR A 942 55.91 -87.80 71.76
C THR A 942 57.32 -87.87 72.37
N LEU A 943 57.48 -88.81 73.31
CA LEU A 943 58.72 -89.42 73.83
C LEU A 943 59.62 -88.62 74.80
N THR A 944 59.71 -89.18 76.02
CA THR A 944 60.67 -88.89 77.11
C THR A 944 61.33 -90.22 77.56
N GLU A 945 62.09 -90.21 78.68
CA GLU A 945 62.78 -91.37 79.32
C GLU A 945 64.19 -91.72 78.75
N LYS A 946 65.20 -92.21 79.50
CA LYS A 946 65.36 -92.55 80.95
C LYS A 946 66.87 -92.74 81.34
N THR A 947 67.21 -92.64 82.65
CA THR A 947 68.32 -93.33 83.40
C THR A 947 69.82 -93.16 82.98
N ASP A 948 70.87 -93.30 83.81
CA ASP A 948 71.03 -93.33 85.28
C ASP A 948 72.50 -93.08 85.76
N GLU A 949 72.62 -92.64 87.02
CA GLU A 949 73.65 -92.87 88.08
C GLU A 949 75.21 -92.94 87.90
N GLN A 950 75.88 -92.20 88.82
CA GLN A 950 77.11 -92.50 89.60
C GLN A 950 78.50 -92.79 88.96
N SER A 951 79.49 -91.92 89.25
CA SER A 951 80.71 -92.23 90.05
C SER A 951 81.73 -91.06 89.99
N SER A 952 82.44 -90.73 91.09
CA SER A 952 83.32 -89.56 91.20
C SER A 952 84.80 -89.88 91.49
N VAL A 953 85.62 -88.84 91.77
CA VAL A 953 87.07 -88.93 92.11
C VAL A 953 88.03 -89.32 90.97
N ALA A 954 87.83 -88.73 89.78
CA ALA A 954 88.92 -88.35 88.85
C ALA A 954 89.22 -86.83 88.92
N GLU A 955 88.87 -86.21 90.05
CA GLU A 955 88.53 -84.78 90.21
C GLU A 955 89.68 -83.79 89.97
N LEU A 956 90.94 -84.25 89.99
CA LEU A 956 92.11 -83.41 89.70
C LEU A 956 92.37 -83.25 88.20
N GLN A 957 91.99 -84.22 87.37
CA GLN A 957 92.13 -84.15 85.91
C GLN A 957 90.91 -83.47 85.28
N GLU A 958 89.73 -83.71 85.86
CA GLU A 958 88.47 -83.04 85.55
C GLU A 958 88.54 -81.51 85.74
N LYS A 959 89.42 -80.98 86.60
CA LYS A 959 89.53 -79.54 86.86
C LYS A 959 90.23 -78.76 85.74
N ILE A 960 91.08 -79.41 84.93
CA ILE A 960 91.64 -78.81 83.71
C ILE A 960 90.59 -78.85 82.59
N GLY A 961 89.99 -80.03 82.36
CA GLY A 961 88.94 -80.20 81.36
C GLY A 961 87.72 -79.30 81.59
N ARG A 962 87.38 -78.96 82.85
CA ARG A 962 86.31 -77.99 83.17
C ARG A 962 86.59 -76.58 82.62
N LEU A 963 87.83 -76.09 82.64
CA LEU A 963 88.15 -74.74 82.14
C LEU A 963 88.17 -74.69 80.60
N GLU A 964 88.65 -75.76 79.95
CA GLU A 964 88.59 -75.91 78.49
C GLU A 964 87.14 -76.05 78.01
N LYS A 965 86.32 -76.83 78.74
CA LYS A 965 84.89 -76.96 78.47
C LYS A 965 84.12 -75.67 78.73
N GLU A 966 84.43 -74.92 79.79
CA GLU A 966 83.82 -73.61 80.07
C GLU A 966 84.15 -72.59 78.96
N SER A 967 85.36 -72.65 78.39
CA SER A 967 85.75 -71.86 77.21
C SER A 967 84.91 -72.24 75.98
N ALA A 968 84.74 -73.54 75.71
CA ALA A 968 83.91 -74.03 74.61
C ALA A 968 82.41 -73.67 74.81
N GLU A 969 81.87 -73.82 76.02
CA GLU A 969 80.49 -73.46 76.36
C GLU A 969 80.24 -71.94 76.28
N LYS A 970 81.24 -71.10 76.59
CA LYS A 970 81.17 -69.65 76.36
C LYS A 970 81.24 -69.32 74.86
N GLY A 971 82.04 -70.04 74.08
CA GLY A 971 82.05 -69.96 72.62
C GLY A 971 80.69 -70.32 71.99
N GLU A 972 80.09 -71.43 72.43
CA GLU A 972 78.73 -71.80 72.02
C GLU A 972 77.69 -70.76 72.41
N LYS A 973 77.73 -70.25 73.65
CA LYS A 973 76.78 -69.21 74.10
C LYS A 973 76.93 -67.92 73.28
N ILE A 974 78.15 -67.50 72.94
CA ILE A 974 78.40 -66.38 72.03
C ILE A 974 77.85 -66.66 70.63
N ASN A 975 78.03 -67.86 70.08
CA ASN A 975 77.50 -68.22 68.76
C ASN A 975 75.96 -68.32 68.76
N LYS A 976 75.35 -68.87 69.81
CA LYS A 976 73.89 -68.89 70.00
C LYS A 976 73.32 -67.47 70.13
N ILE A 977 73.97 -66.58 70.88
CA ILE A 977 73.61 -65.15 70.97
C ILE A 977 73.75 -64.45 69.61
N LYS A 978 74.81 -64.72 68.83
CA LYS A 978 74.94 -64.20 67.45
C LYS A 978 73.83 -64.68 66.53
N VAL A 979 73.44 -65.96 66.61
CA VAL A 979 72.33 -66.51 65.80
C VAL A 979 71.00 -65.85 66.19
N VAL A 980 70.72 -65.68 67.49
CA VAL A 980 69.52 -64.97 67.98
C VAL A 980 69.52 -63.51 67.52
N ALA A 981 70.65 -62.79 67.62
CA ALA A 981 70.77 -61.42 67.16
C ALA A 981 70.59 -61.27 65.64
N VAL A 982 71.08 -62.24 64.85
CA VAL A 982 70.85 -62.29 63.39
C VAL A 982 69.40 -62.63 63.06
N LYS A 983 68.74 -63.51 63.82
CA LYS A 983 67.31 -63.83 63.64
C LYS A 983 66.43 -62.63 63.97
N ALA A 984 66.62 -62.02 65.15
CA ALA A 984 65.92 -60.81 65.56
C ALA A 984 66.16 -59.63 64.61
N LYS A 985 67.39 -59.48 64.07
CA LYS A 985 67.65 -58.49 63.03
C LYS A 985 66.88 -58.79 61.73
N LYS A 986 66.85 -60.04 61.28
CA LYS A 986 66.07 -60.43 60.08
C LYS A 986 64.57 -60.22 60.27
N GLU A 987 64.04 -60.49 61.46
CA GLU A 987 62.63 -60.26 61.81
C GLU A 987 62.31 -58.77 61.88
N LEU A 988 63.21 -57.94 62.42
CA LEU A 988 63.06 -56.48 62.44
C LEU A 988 63.20 -55.87 61.03
N ASP A 989 64.12 -56.36 60.21
CA ASP A 989 64.27 -55.94 58.80
C ASP A 989 63.13 -56.46 57.90
N ALA A 990 62.41 -57.54 58.30
CA ALA A 990 61.17 -57.99 57.66
C ALA A 990 59.98 -57.12 58.08
N SER A 991 59.77 -56.92 59.38
CA SER A 991 58.71 -56.04 59.91
C SER A 991 58.85 -54.59 59.44
N ARG A 992 60.09 -54.09 59.23
CA ARG A 992 60.33 -52.79 58.58
C ARG A 992 59.88 -52.76 57.12
N LYS A 993 59.95 -53.87 56.38
CA LYS A 993 59.43 -53.96 55.01
C LYS A 993 57.90 -54.01 54.99
N GLU A 994 57.30 -54.82 55.87
CA GLU A 994 55.84 -54.88 56.03
C GLU A 994 55.25 -53.51 56.43
N MET A 995 55.91 -52.79 57.34
CA MET A 995 55.54 -51.41 57.70
C MET A 995 55.71 -50.41 56.53
N GLN A 996 56.62 -50.69 55.59
CA GLN A 996 56.81 -49.86 54.40
C GLN A 996 55.75 -50.16 53.33
N THR A 997 55.43 -51.43 53.07
CA THR A 997 54.35 -51.80 52.12
C THR A 997 52.99 -51.34 52.63
N LEU A 998 52.67 -51.53 53.91
CA LEU A 998 51.44 -51.00 54.53
C LEU A 998 51.35 -49.46 54.46
N ARG A 999 52.47 -48.74 54.43
CA ARG A 999 52.50 -47.28 54.23
C ARG A 999 52.27 -46.92 52.76
N GLU A 1000 52.85 -47.68 51.82
CA GLU A 1000 52.64 -47.50 50.38
C GLU A 1000 51.19 -47.80 49.98
N GLU A 1001 50.59 -48.86 50.53
CA GLU A 1001 49.16 -49.19 50.42
C GLU A 1001 48.26 -48.08 51.00
N LEU A 1002 48.60 -47.51 52.16
CA LEU A 1002 47.85 -46.39 52.76
C LEU A 1002 47.87 -45.12 51.91
N GLU A 1003 48.99 -44.81 51.25
CA GLU A 1003 49.08 -43.66 50.35
C GLU A 1003 48.33 -43.91 49.04
N LEU A 1004 48.29 -45.16 48.56
CA LEU A 1004 47.45 -45.60 47.44
C LEU A 1004 45.95 -45.46 47.74
N VAL A 1005 45.48 -46.01 48.86
CA VAL A 1005 44.07 -45.89 49.29
C VAL A 1005 43.68 -44.42 49.53
N ARG A 1006 44.62 -43.57 50.00
CA ARG A 1006 44.39 -42.12 50.08
C ARG A 1006 44.20 -41.51 48.68
N SER A 1007 45.06 -41.82 47.71
CA SER A 1007 44.97 -41.25 46.36
C SER A 1007 43.70 -41.71 45.63
N GLU A 1008 43.31 -42.98 45.77
CA GLU A 1008 42.02 -43.49 45.27
C GLU A 1008 40.82 -42.76 45.89
N LYS A 1009 40.84 -42.55 47.22
CA LYS A 1009 39.76 -41.84 47.93
C LYS A 1009 39.69 -40.36 47.55
N ASP A 1010 40.82 -39.72 47.26
CA ASP A 1010 40.86 -38.33 46.79
C ASP A 1010 40.46 -38.22 45.30
N GLN A 1011 40.79 -39.21 44.46
CA GLN A 1011 40.33 -39.29 43.06
C GLN A 1011 38.83 -39.57 42.96
N LEU A 1012 38.28 -40.45 43.81
CA LEU A 1012 36.84 -40.69 43.92
C LEU A 1012 36.10 -39.43 44.40
N SER A 1013 36.69 -38.66 45.33
CA SER A 1013 36.16 -37.37 45.80
C SER A 1013 36.09 -36.33 44.68
N ALA A 1014 37.09 -36.28 43.79
CA ALA A 1014 37.07 -35.43 42.59
C ALA A 1014 35.95 -35.87 41.63
N SER A 1015 35.90 -37.14 41.25
CA SER A 1015 34.86 -37.68 40.36
C SER A 1015 33.43 -37.46 40.90
N MET A 1016 33.25 -37.58 42.23
CA MET A 1016 31.96 -37.29 42.88
C MET A 1016 31.55 -35.81 42.76
N LYS A 1017 32.51 -34.87 42.81
CA LYS A 1017 32.24 -33.44 42.53
C LYS A 1017 31.79 -33.23 41.09
N ASP A 1018 32.48 -33.84 40.13
CA ASP A 1018 32.17 -33.69 38.71
C ASP A 1018 30.75 -34.21 38.40
N VAL A 1019 30.33 -35.31 39.04
CA VAL A 1019 28.97 -35.85 38.96
C VAL A 1019 27.94 -34.90 39.58
N ILE A 1020 28.22 -34.29 40.74
CA ILE A 1020 27.33 -33.31 41.38
C ILE A 1020 27.16 -32.07 40.50
N GLN A 1021 28.26 -31.52 39.98
CA GLN A 1021 28.23 -30.32 39.12
C GLN A 1021 27.58 -30.60 37.75
N GLY A 1022 27.70 -31.84 37.25
CA GLY A 1022 26.92 -32.33 36.11
C GLY A 1022 25.42 -32.37 36.41
N ALA A 1023 25.01 -32.88 37.58
CA ALA A 1023 23.59 -32.90 38.00
C ALA A 1023 23.00 -31.48 38.19
N GLU A 1024 23.77 -30.54 38.73
CA GLU A 1024 23.38 -29.12 38.81
C GLU A 1024 23.23 -28.51 37.41
N SER A 1025 24.11 -28.88 36.46
CA SER A 1025 24.00 -28.44 35.06
C SER A 1025 22.74 -28.96 34.38
N TYR A 1026 22.35 -30.23 34.62
CA TYR A 1026 21.08 -30.78 34.14
C TYR A 1026 19.86 -30.11 34.79
N LYS A 1027 19.91 -29.77 36.09
CA LYS A 1027 18.85 -29.01 36.77
C LYS A 1027 18.67 -27.63 36.12
N ASN A 1028 19.76 -26.92 35.85
CA ASN A 1028 19.71 -25.60 35.22
C ASN A 1028 19.16 -25.68 33.79
N LEU A 1029 19.54 -26.71 33.03
CA LEU A 1029 19.01 -26.96 31.69
C LEU A 1029 17.49 -27.25 31.71
N LEU A 1030 17.00 -27.99 32.71
CA LEU A 1030 15.57 -28.25 32.88
C LEU A 1030 14.77 -26.96 33.14
N MET A 1031 15.25 -26.11 34.06
CA MET A 1031 14.59 -24.82 34.34
C MET A 1031 14.54 -23.89 33.12
N GLU A 1032 15.57 -23.93 32.25
CA GLU A 1032 15.58 -23.14 31.02
C GLU A 1032 14.63 -23.73 29.96
N TYR A 1033 14.38 -25.05 29.94
CA TYR A 1033 13.32 -25.67 29.13
C TYR A 1033 11.92 -25.33 29.64
N ASP A 1034 11.67 -25.37 30.95
CA ASP A 1034 10.37 -24.98 31.54
C ASP A 1034 10.02 -23.52 31.17
N LYS A 1035 11.00 -22.63 31.33
CA LYS A 1035 10.95 -21.20 30.94
C LYS A 1035 10.75 -20.98 29.44
N GLN A 1036 11.33 -21.82 28.57
CA GLN A 1036 11.04 -21.81 27.13
C GLN A 1036 9.60 -22.28 26.84
N GLY A 1037 9.06 -23.20 27.63
CA GLY A 1037 7.65 -23.60 27.59
C GLY A 1037 6.70 -22.45 27.94
N GLU A 1038 6.95 -21.76 29.05
CA GLU A 1038 6.20 -20.56 29.45
C GLU A 1038 6.24 -19.45 28.38
N GLN A 1039 7.41 -19.20 27.79
CA GLN A 1039 7.55 -18.26 26.68
C GLN A 1039 6.74 -18.71 25.45
N LEU A 1040 6.81 -19.98 25.06
CA LEU A 1040 6.07 -20.53 23.93
C LEU A 1040 4.55 -20.42 24.12
N ASP A 1041 4.03 -20.67 25.33
CA ASP A 1041 2.60 -20.54 25.63
C ASP A 1041 2.16 -19.07 25.71
N SER A 1042 3.03 -18.16 26.16
CA SER A 1042 2.77 -16.72 26.07
C SER A 1042 2.70 -16.24 24.61
N GLU A 1043 3.55 -16.77 23.74
CA GLU A 1043 3.56 -16.48 22.30
C GLU A 1043 2.36 -17.10 21.57
N LYS A 1044 1.92 -18.32 21.91
CA LYS A 1044 0.62 -18.86 21.46
C LYS A 1044 -0.54 -17.94 21.88
N GLY A 1045 -0.52 -17.44 23.12
CA GLY A 1045 -1.51 -16.48 23.63
C GLY A 1045 -1.53 -15.19 22.80
N ARG A 1046 -0.35 -14.66 22.42
CA ARG A 1046 -0.20 -13.49 21.55
C ARG A 1046 -0.67 -13.77 20.12
N ALA A 1047 -0.26 -14.89 19.53
CA ALA A 1047 -0.65 -15.32 18.19
C ALA A 1047 -2.18 -15.48 18.07
N ASN A 1048 -2.82 -16.22 18.99
CA ASN A 1048 -4.27 -16.41 19.05
C ASN A 1048 -5.04 -15.08 19.28
N THR A 1049 -4.37 -14.03 19.78
CA THR A 1049 -4.96 -12.70 19.94
C THR A 1049 -4.85 -11.87 18.66
N LEU A 1050 -3.70 -11.95 17.97
CA LEU A 1050 -3.50 -11.34 16.65
C LEU A 1050 -4.37 -11.99 15.57
N GLU A 1051 -4.55 -13.31 15.60
CA GLU A 1051 -5.42 -14.06 14.69
C GLU A 1051 -6.88 -13.58 14.79
N ARG A 1052 -7.43 -13.42 16.00
CA ARG A 1052 -8.77 -12.83 16.20
C ARG A 1052 -8.87 -11.39 15.71
N GLN A 1053 -7.82 -10.60 15.85
CA GLN A 1053 -7.78 -9.23 15.30
C GLN A 1053 -7.77 -9.25 13.76
N ILE A 1054 -7.07 -10.20 13.14
CA ILE A 1054 -7.08 -10.41 11.69
C ILE A 1054 -8.46 -10.87 11.22
N ASP A 1055 -9.13 -11.79 11.93
CA ASP A 1055 -10.50 -12.22 11.63
C ASP A 1055 -11.52 -11.07 11.71
N ASP A 1056 -11.46 -10.26 12.77
CA ASP A 1056 -12.38 -9.13 12.96
C ASP A 1056 -12.10 -8.00 11.94
N LEU A 1057 -10.83 -7.71 11.63
CA LEU A 1057 -10.46 -6.78 10.54
C LEU A 1057 -10.90 -7.31 9.17
N THR A 1058 -10.75 -8.60 8.90
CA THR A 1058 -11.20 -9.24 7.65
C THR A 1058 -12.72 -9.16 7.53
N ARG A 1059 -13.46 -9.37 8.63
CA ARG A 1059 -14.92 -9.22 8.67
C ARG A 1059 -15.36 -7.77 8.45
N GLN A 1060 -14.67 -6.80 9.05
CA GLN A 1060 -14.90 -5.37 8.81
C GLN A 1060 -14.61 -4.98 7.35
N LEU A 1061 -13.52 -5.47 6.77
CA LEU A 1061 -13.17 -5.25 5.37
C LEU A 1061 -14.21 -5.85 4.42
N GLN A 1062 -14.72 -7.06 4.72
CA GLN A 1062 -15.78 -7.70 3.94
C GLN A 1062 -17.10 -6.91 3.99
N VAL A 1063 -17.49 -6.40 5.16
CA VAL A 1063 -18.67 -5.52 5.30
C VAL A 1063 -18.45 -4.19 4.57
N SER A 1064 -17.25 -3.61 4.64
CA SER A 1064 -16.88 -2.39 3.91
C SER A 1064 -16.94 -2.58 2.39
N SER A 1065 -16.47 -3.73 1.88
CA SER A 1065 -16.61 -4.09 0.45
C SER A 1065 -18.07 -4.19 0.04
N GLN A 1066 -18.91 -4.89 0.81
CA GLN A 1066 -20.35 -5.01 0.53
C GLN A 1066 -21.05 -3.64 0.52
N GLN A 1067 -20.67 -2.73 1.42
CA GLN A 1067 -21.16 -1.34 1.42
C GLN A 1067 -20.65 -0.56 0.19
N HIS A 1068 -19.41 -0.76 -0.24
CA HIS A 1068 -18.86 -0.13 -1.44
C HIS A 1068 -19.56 -0.62 -2.72
N ASP A 1069 -19.80 -1.92 -2.85
CA ASP A 1069 -20.53 -2.52 -3.97
C ASP A 1069 -21.99 -2.04 -4.01
N GLN A 1070 -22.64 -1.91 -2.85
CA GLN A 1070 -23.99 -1.35 -2.75
C GLN A 1070 -24.03 0.15 -3.13
N LEU A 1071 -23.07 0.95 -2.64
CA LEU A 1071 -22.95 2.37 -3.02
C LEU A 1071 -22.66 2.53 -4.51
N ARG A 1072 -21.79 1.69 -5.08
CA ARG A 1072 -21.49 1.63 -6.50
C ARG A 1072 -22.74 1.35 -7.32
N SER A 1073 -23.50 0.32 -6.97
CA SER A 1073 -24.79 0.01 -7.62
C SER A 1073 -25.76 1.21 -7.57
N THR A 1074 -25.87 1.89 -6.42
CA THR A 1074 -26.73 3.10 -6.35
C THR A 1074 -26.20 4.29 -7.17
N ASN A 1075 -24.88 4.42 -7.35
CA ASN A 1075 -24.30 5.41 -8.24
C ASN A 1075 -24.54 5.08 -9.72
N GLU A 1076 -24.45 3.81 -10.11
CA GLU A 1076 -24.75 3.34 -11.47
C GLU A 1076 -26.25 3.58 -11.81
N ASP A 1077 -27.17 3.30 -10.88
CA ASP A 1077 -28.60 3.64 -10.99
C ASP A 1077 -28.85 5.16 -11.10
N LEU A 1078 -28.14 5.97 -10.30
CA LEU A 1078 -28.26 7.43 -10.34
C LEU A 1078 -27.70 8.00 -11.66
N LEU A 1079 -26.61 7.45 -12.18
CA LEU A 1079 -26.00 7.88 -13.42
C LEU A 1079 -26.90 7.56 -14.63
N ALA A 1080 -27.48 6.36 -14.69
CA ALA A 1080 -28.48 6.00 -15.69
C ALA A 1080 -29.73 6.92 -15.65
N ARG A 1081 -30.15 7.35 -14.45
CA ARG A 1081 -31.22 8.37 -14.30
C ARG A 1081 -30.80 9.75 -14.80
N VAL A 1082 -29.57 10.18 -14.54
CA VAL A 1082 -29.02 11.46 -15.05
C VAL A 1082 -28.91 11.45 -16.58
N GLU A 1083 -28.41 10.36 -17.17
CA GLU A 1083 -28.37 10.18 -18.63
C GLU A 1083 -29.77 10.22 -19.25
N THR A 1084 -30.75 9.54 -18.63
CA THR A 1084 -32.16 9.56 -19.06
C THR A 1084 -32.73 10.98 -19.01
N LEU A 1085 -32.49 11.72 -17.92
CA LEU A 1085 -32.91 13.11 -17.78
C LEU A 1085 -32.23 14.03 -18.80
N GLN A 1086 -30.94 13.81 -19.10
CA GLN A 1086 -30.22 14.60 -20.10
C GLN A 1086 -30.71 14.30 -21.53
N CYS A 1087 -31.10 13.06 -21.83
CA CYS A 1087 -31.74 12.71 -23.10
C CYS A 1087 -33.12 13.37 -23.24
N ASN A 1088 -33.92 13.36 -22.18
CA ASN A 1088 -35.21 14.05 -22.14
C ASN A 1088 -35.06 15.57 -22.28
N ALA A 1089 -34.05 16.18 -21.66
CA ALA A 1089 -33.75 17.60 -21.81
C ALA A 1089 -33.40 17.95 -23.26
N LYS A 1090 -32.49 17.19 -23.90
CA LYS A 1090 -32.13 17.37 -25.33
C LYS A 1090 -33.33 17.21 -26.27
N LEU A 1091 -34.26 16.30 -25.95
CA LEU A 1091 -35.50 16.12 -26.72
C LEU A 1091 -36.43 17.33 -26.58
N LEU A 1092 -36.58 17.87 -25.36
CA LEU A 1092 -37.38 19.09 -25.11
C LEU A 1092 -36.74 20.33 -25.75
N GLU A 1093 -35.41 20.47 -25.71
CA GLU A 1093 -34.67 21.52 -26.44
C GLU A 1093 -34.93 21.46 -27.95
N ALA A 1094 -34.90 20.26 -28.54
CA ALA A 1094 -35.20 20.06 -29.96
C ALA A 1094 -36.66 20.45 -30.29
N GLN A 1095 -37.63 20.06 -29.46
CA GLN A 1095 -39.04 20.43 -29.61
C GLN A 1095 -39.25 21.94 -29.47
N ILE A 1096 -38.60 22.60 -28.51
CA ILE A 1096 -38.65 24.05 -28.33
C ILE A 1096 -38.08 24.77 -29.56
N LEU A 1097 -36.95 24.30 -30.11
CA LEU A 1097 -36.38 24.86 -31.34
C LEU A 1097 -37.29 24.65 -32.56
N GLU A 1098 -38.00 23.53 -32.65
CA GLU A 1098 -38.98 23.28 -33.71
C GLU A 1098 -40.21 24.18 -33.61
N ILE A 1099 -40.77 24.33 -32.39
CA ILE A 1099 -41.86 25.28 -32.10
C ILE A 1099 -41.44 26.72 -32.41
N GLN A 1100 -40.21 27.12 -32.07
CA GLN A 1100 -39.67 28.45 -32.41
C GLN A 1100 -39.57 28.67 -33.93
N ARG A 1101 -39.16 27.65 -34.70
CA ARG A 1101 -39.15 27.72 -36.18
C ARG A 1101 -40.57 27.82 -36.76
N ALA A 1102 -41.50 27.01 -36.24
CA ALA A 1102 -42.90 27.03 -36.65
C ALA A 1102 -43.53 28.41 -36.40
N LYS A 1103 -43.34 28.97 -35.20
CA LYS A 1103 -43.75 30.34 -34.88
C LYS A 1103 -43.10 31.37 -35.81
N ALA A 1104 -41.79 31.32 -36.02
CA ALA A 1104 -41.09 32.26 -36.90
C ALA A 1104 -41.48 32.14 -38.39
N LYS A 1105 -42.14 31.06 -38.80
CA LYS A 1105 -42.82 30.92 -40.10
C LYS A 1105 -44.20 31.57 -40.06
N ALA A 1106 -45.02 31.27 -39.05
CA ALA A 1106 -46.34 31.88 -38.86
C ALA A 1106 -46.29 33.40 -38.72
N ASP A 1107 -45.34 33.96 -37.95
CA ASP A 1107 -45.13 35.40 -37.81
C ASP A 1107 -44.81 36.07 -39.17
N LYS A 1108 -44.07 35.40 -40.06
CA LYS A 1108 -43.78 35.89 -41.42
C LYS A 1108 -44.98 35.79 -42.36
N GLU A 1109 -45.77 34.73 -42.25
CA GLU A 1109 -46.99 34.54 -43.03
C GLU A 1109 -48.06 35.57 -42.63
N LEU A 1110 -48.17 35.86 -41.33
CA LEU A 1110 -49.00 36.95 -40.79
C LEU A 1110 -48.52 38.34 -41.28
N GLU A 1111 -47.21 38.62 -41.29
CA GLU A 1111 -46.69 39.91 -41.76
C GLU A 1111 -46.89 40.09 -43.28
N ALA A 1112 -46.72 39.01 -44.06
CA ALA A 1112 -47.07 39.00 -45.49
C ALA A 1112 -48.58 39.24 -45.70
N GLU A 1113 -49.45 38.66 -44.87
CA GLU A 1113 -50.90 38.89 -44.95
C GLU A 1113 -51.28 40.34 -44.57
N LYS A 1114 -50.61 40.95 -43.59
CA LYS A 1114 -50.76 42.39 -43.27
C LYS A 1114 -50.36 43.27 -44.44
N LEU A 1115 -49.19 43.03 -45.06
CA LEU A 1115 -48.72 43.79 -46.22
C LEU A 1115 -49.67 43.65 -47.41
N LEU A 1116 -50.22 42.45 -47.65
CA LEU A 1116 -51.19 42.19 -48.71
C LEU A 1116 -52.53 42.90 -48.41
N LYS A 1117 -53.00 42.89 -47.15
CA LYS A 1117 -54.15 43.70 -46.71
C LYS A 1117 -53.92 45.19 -46.90
N GLU A 1118 -52.74 45.70 -46.52
CA GLU A 1118 -52.40 47.13 -46.67
C GLU A 1118 -52.38 47.55 -48.14
N GLN A 1119 -51.74 46.75 -49.01
CA GLN A 1119 -51.77 46.95 -50.48
C GLN A 1119 -53.17 46.90 -51.07
N LYS A 1120 -54.10 46.16 -50.45
CA LYS A 1120 -55.50 46.03 -50.89
C LYS A 1120 -56.43 47.12 -50.33
N THR A 1121 -55.93 47.95 -49.41
CA THR A 1121 -56.60 49.15 -48.87
C THR A 1121 -56.05 50.48 -49.40
N LYS A 1122 -55.02 50.43 -50.23
CA LYS A 1122 -54.41 51.56 -50.95
C LYS A 1122 -54.89 51.61 -52.40
#